data_AF-A0A1V6FEN7-F1
#
_entry.id   AF-A0A1V6FEN7-F1
#
_cell.length_a   1.000
_cell.length_b   1.000
_cell.length_c   1.000
_cell.angle_alpha   90.00
_cell.angle_beta   90.00
_cell.angle_gamma   90.00
#
_symmetry.space_group_name_H-M   'P 1'
#
loop_
_entity.id
_entity.type
_entity.pdbx_description
1 polymer ?
#
loop_
_entity_poly.entity_id
_entity_poly.type
_entity_poly.pdbx_seq_one_letter_code
_entity_poly.pdbx_strand_id
1 'polypeptide(L)'
;MFKAPALMTAFLAAAAVSVATDLPPLFDHGKTTWEIRIPAQPTAPEQYAAEELQATLRKISGAELPIALDDAIRPGPAIIIGTPQSSRKIAEHAESLKLTDGTSEVIAVKNVADKLLLVGNQPRAALYAVYSFLREELSCRWFWPGDDGEFLPTLTAWSIPANLDRTSTAAFRYREMTPCFLHRHVPTEIWMARNFLNRGSRTIAIRDRMGLVRGGGGHQVSISEKLFDTHPELFSVINGKHDKAGQAGCWSNPDFTNFVVDKIVNYARENNLEHLNVFPADIVPRCECDQCTANPDKSSRWFNYYAELIPKIREQLPEMTFGGIAYQEYRAVPETTVRDLEYVQHCQYSRCYVHNLDNPDCALNHKTMDELNRWREKAPMGIYGYEFDVFNAPMYLPFWYMLQDEIKAFRDLGIVYMKTEMSVRYPRDAARADIMQQAHRLANYLYAQLLWNPDADLDGLLADWCQHAYGPAAPHLLDYHRAMAAAWDAMTIHLTYFGAKPDGAAKALLNDDLVKQAKKLFADARQVLGDQPQNSRWLAEVDLEAALFDKWEKIYRISKDNAVTACLPHLTGDNRFDETARLPMRSKKGTHLPAVTKMYWNDEALNIQVDCLGLPDWTALPTDFNDHDRGNWGPESVEVFLTDHQVSPFWQIAANPAGVIYDAIGADTSWNPTLDARTELIPDGWRLKLKIPFTSLGSTPKPGDQWQIVVIRNSKPEASGFPVPLYHDVASGATIIFSANTDPNRRLAWISRGDLENPRFNNLKSDLYDAGWQCVHAIGADGARELDLTDSKLIFIETYKNDFSAEFYAEQLIPAIREGAVAIFSSYFWINKLPLHFNDPSFEVKFVEDALKIMKTTSVTKSSFATVPNDVWKTLKTAPSGILEPVVPEAWEVLLSQYDSKRVEKPYMIARPHGKGMVIITGDLRGNTKILENALEYNNAIKRPE
;
A
#
# COMPACT_ATOMS: atom_id res chain seq x y z
N MET A 1 -7.93 87.72 -47.16
CA MET A 1 -8.36 86.75 -48.20
C MET A 1 -9.44 85.86 -47.59
N PHE A 2 -10.61 85.84 -48.25
CA PHE A 2 -11.75 84.88 -48.25
C PHE A 2 -11.73 83.72 -47.23
N LYS A 3 -12.80 83.30 -46.54
CA LYS A 3 -14.27 83.46 -46.63
C LYS A 3 -14.88 82.97 -45.30
N ALA A 4 -16.04 83.54 -44.93
CA ALA A 4 -16.90 83.17 -43.79
C ALA A 4 -17.82 81.95 -44.11
N PRO A 5 -18.91 81.65 -43.36
CA PRO A 5 -19.06 81.16 -41.97
C PRO A 5 -20.01 79.91 -41.90
N ALA A 6 -20.21 79.23 -40.75
CA ALA A 6 -21.48 78.53 -40.44
C ALA A 6 -21.57 77.86 -39.05
N LEU A 7 -22.63 78.27 -38.33
CA LEU A 7 -23.54 77.55 -37.43
C LEU A 7 -23.01 76.56 -36.36
N MET A 8 -23.17 76.99 -35.11
CA MET A 8 -23.48 76.14 -33.95
C MET A 8 -24.87 75.49 -34.15
N THR A 9 -24.91 74.16 -34.09
CA THR A 9 -26.13 73.40 -33.80
C THR A 9 -25.79 72.38 -32.72
N ALA A 10 -26.35 72.57 -31.53
CA ALA A 10 -26.27 71.61 -30.44
C ALA A 10 -27.08 70.36 -30.82
N PHE A 11 -26.41 69.21 -30.88
CA PHE A 11 -27.06 67.91 -30.84
C PHE A 11 -26.74 67.27 -29.48
N LEU A 12 -27.77 67.14 -28.64
CA LEU A 12 -27.74 66.23 -27.51
C LEU A 12 -27.38 64.84 -28.03
N ALA A 13 -26.19 64.36 -27.68
CA ALA A 13 -25.90 62.94 -27.70
C ALA A 13 -26.76 62.32 -26.59
N ALA A 14 -27.90 61.73 -26.98
CA ALA A 14 -28.56 60.73 -26.16
C ALA A 14 -27.59 59.55 -26.05
N ALA A 15 -26.78 59.55 -24.99
CA ALA A 15 -26.15 58.35 -24.51
C ALA A 15 -27.28 57.38 -24.14
N ALA A 16 -27.57 56.44 -25.03
CA ALA A 16 -28.28 55.24 -24.66
C ALA A 16 -27.35 54.47 -23.71
N VAL A 17 -27.43 54.81 -22.43
CA VAL A 17 -27.02 53.91 -21.36
C VAL A 17 -27.87 52.66 -21.59
N SER A 18 -27.26 51.62 -22.15
CA SER A 18 -27.79 50.26 -22.04
C SER A 18 -27.83 49.97 -20.55
N VAL A 19 -28.99 50.23 -19.94
CA VAL A 19 -29.34 49.66 -18.65
C VAL A 19 -29.32 48.16 -18.91
N ALA A 20 -28.31 47.47 -18.39
CA ALA A 20 -28.36 46.03 -18.25
C ALA A 20 -29.65 45.74 -17.49
N THR A 21 -30.67 45.23 -18.18
CA THR A 21 -31.83 44.67 -17.49
C THR A 21 -31.30 43.50 -16.69
N ASP A 22 -31.22 43.66 -15.36
CA ASP A 22 -30.88 42.56 -14.46
C ASP A 22 -31.79 41.38 -14.82
N LEU A 23 -31.16 40.25 -15.17
CA LEU A 23 -31.88 39.04 -15.47
C LEU A 23 -32.73 38.65 -14.26
N PRO A 24 -33.96 38.16 -14.46
CA PRO A 24 -34.73 37.64 -13.34
C PRO A 24 -33.95 36.49 -12.69
N PRO A 25 -34.03 36.32 -11.36
CA PRO A 25 -33.43 35.18 -10.66
C PRO A 25 -33.79 33.87 -11.38
N LEU A 26 -32.84 32.93 -11.41
CA LEU A 26 -33.07 31.60 -11.98
C LEU A 26 -34.26 30.94 -11.28
N PHE A 27 -34.33 31.12 -9.97
CA PHE A 27 -35.47 30.81 -9.14
C PHE A 27 -35.51 31.76 -7.94
N ASP A 28 -36.70 31.96 -7.40
CA ASP A 28 -36.96 32.74 -6.19
C ASP A 28 -38.19 32.16 -5.46
N HIS A 29 -38.01 31.75 -4.21
CA HIS A 29 -39.01 31.14 -3.33
C HIS A 29 -39.85 30.03 -4.01
N GLY A 30 -39.16 29.09 -4.67
CA GLY A 30 -39.79 27.96 -5.35
C GLY A 30 -40.52 28.31 -6.65
N LYS A 31 -40.33 29.52 -7.17
CA LYS A 31 -40.89 29.97 -8.45
C LYS A 31 -39.78 30.33 -9.43
N THR A 32 -40.08 30.24 -10.71
CA THR A 32 -39.15 30.58 -11.78
C THR A 32 -39.92 31.11 -13.00
N THR A 33 -39.28 32.01 -13.75
CA THR A 33 -39.72 32.41 -15.10
C THR A 33 -38.86 31.77 -16.19
N TRP A 34 -37.83 31.02 -15.80
CA TRP A 34 -36.93 30.32 -16.70
C TRP A 34 -37.55 29.00 -17.16
N GLU A 35 -37.22 28.61 -18.39
CA GLU A 35 -37.51 27.30 -18.92
C GLU A 35 -36.22 26.63 -19.43
N ILE A 36 -36.23 25.30 -19.50
CA ILE A 36 -35.15 24.52 -20.10
C ILE A 36 -35.56 24.24 -21.55
N ARG A 37 -34.74 24.64 -22.52
CA ARG A 37 -34.94 24.39 -23.94
C ARG A 37 -33.90 23.41 -24.45
N ILE A 38 -34.37 22.39 -25.15
CA ILE A 38 -33.56 21.41 -25.86
C ILE A 38 -34.02 21.30 -27.32
N PRO A 39 -33.20 20.75 -28.22
CA PRO A 39 -33.58 20.58 -29.63
C PRO A 39 -34.92 19.85 -29.78
N ALA A 40 -35.63 20.13 -30.88
CA ALA A 40 -36.93 19.52 -31.17
C ALA A 40 -36.86 17.98 -31.30
N GLN A 41 -35.69 17.43 -31.64
CA GLN A 41 -35.39 16.01 -31.68
C GLN A 41 -34.14 15.73 -30.86
N PRO A 42 -34.23 15.75 -29.52
CA PRO A 42 -33.06 15.60 -28.67
C PRO A 42 -32.58 14.15 -28.73
N THR A 43 -31.27 13.96 -28.64
CA THR A 43 -30.70 12.64 -28.35
C THR A 43 -31.03 12.22 -26.91
N ALA A 44 -30.92 10.93 -26.60
CA ALA A 44 -31.19 10.43 -25.24
C ALA A 44 -30.35 11.15 -24.15
N PRO A 45 -29.05 11.46 -24.37
CA PRO A 45 -28.25 12.23 -23.41
C PRO A 45 -28.70 13.68 -23.23
N GLU A 46 -29.18 14.35 -24.28
CA GLU A 46 -29.67 15.73 -24.18
C GLU A 46 -30.99 15.82 -23.43
N GLN A 47 -31.91 14.88 -23.71
CA GLN A 47 -33.15 14.73 -22.94
C GLN A 47 -32.84 14.45 -21.47
N TYR A 48 -31.91 13.52 -21.19
CA TYR A 48 -31.52 13.20 -19.82
C TYR A 48 -30.84 14.37 -19.11
N ALA A 49 -30.04 15.17 -19.81
CA ALA A 49 -29.42 16.36 -19.26
C ALA A 49 -30.46 17.39 -18.79
N ALA A 50 -31.53 17.62 -19.57
CA ALA A 50 -32.64 18.47 -19.16
C ALA A 50 -33.39 17.92 -17.94
N GLU A 51 -33.63 16.61 -17.90
CA GLU A 51 -34.29 15.93 -16.78
C GLU A 51 -33.46 16.00 -15.50
N GLU A 52 -32.15 15.74 -15.56
CA GLU A 52 -31.25 15.85 -14.41
C GLU A 52 -31.18 17.29 -13.89
N LEU A 53 -31.13 18.28 -14.79
CA LEU A 53 -31.14 19.70 -14.40
C LEU A 53 -32.46 20.05 -13.71
N GLN A 54 -33.60 19.74 -14.32
CA GLN A 54 -34.93 20.02 -13.75
C GLN A 54 -35.10 19.36 -12.38
N ALA A 55 -34.78 18.06 -12.28
CA ALA A 55 -34.90 17.30 -11.05
C ALA A 55 -34.01 17.87 -9.94
N THR A 56 -32.76 18.23 -10.26
CA THR A 56 -31.82 18.80 -9.29
C THR A 56 -32.25 20.20 -8.86
N LEU A 57 -32.62 21.08 -9.79
CA LEU A 57 -33.14 22.42 -9.48
C LEU A 57 -34.39 22.35 -8.59
N ARG A 58 -35.30 21.41 -8.86
CA ARG A 58 -36.47 21.17 -8.02
C ARG A 58 -36.10 20.70 -6.62
N LYS A 59 -35.13 19.78 -6.49
CA LYS A 59 -34.64 19.32 -5.18
C LYS A 59 -34.04 20.45 -4.35
N ILE A 60 -33.24 21.34 -4.96
CA ILE A 60 -32.53 22.41 -4.23
C ILE A 60 -33.38 23.66 -3.97
N SER A 61 -34.35 23.97 -4.83
CA SER A 61 -35.10 25.24 -4.77
C SER A 61 -36.61 25.12 -4.62
N GLY A 62 -37.17 23.94 -4.89
CA GLY A 62 -38.61 23.73 -5.04
C GLY A 62 -39.21 24.25 -6.35
N ALA A 63 -38.45 24.97 -7.17
CA ALA A 63 -38.92 25.47 -8.46
C ALA A 63 -38.83 24.39 -9.55
N GLU A 64 -39.88 24.29 -10.37
CA GLU A 64 -39.93 23.39 -11.51
C GLU A 64 -39.85 24.20 -12.81
N LEU A 65 -38.72 24.08 -13.52
CA LEU A 65 -38.52 24.71 -14.82
C LEU A 65 -39.12 23.81 -15.90
N PRO A 66 -40.07 24.26 -16.73
CA PRO A 66 -40.63 23.42 -17.79
C PRO A 66 -39.55 23.09 -18.83
N ILE A 67 -39.60 21.88 -19.40
CA ILE A 67 -38.74 21.45 -20.50
C ILE A 67 -39.51 21.65 -21.82
N ALA A 68 -38.95 22.45 -22.72
CA ALA A 68 -39.49 22.72 -24.06
C ALA A 68 -38.62 22.08 -25.15
N LEU A 69 -39.26 21.34 -26.06
CA LEU A 69 -38.65 20.71 -27.24
C LEU A 69 -38.57 21.69 -28.41
N ASP A 70 -37.86 22.79 -28.19
CA ASP A 70 -37.66 23.87 -29.16
C ASP A 70 -36.52 24.77 -28.68
N ASP A 71 -35.36 24.66 -29.32
CA ASP A 71 -34.16 25.42 -29.00
C ASP A 71 -34.08 26.77 -29.74
N ALA A 72 -35.18 27.23 -30.33
CA ALA A 72 -35.24 28.55 -30.95
C ALA A 72 -34.89 29.66 -29.94
N ILE A 73 -33.97 30.53 -30.33
CA ILE A 73 -33.61 31.73 -29.56
C ILE A 73 -34.76 32.74 -29.68
N ARG A 74 -35.64 32.74 -28.68
CA ARG A 74 -36.73 33.72 -28.49
C ARG A 74 -36.44 34.64 -27.30
N PRO A 75 -37.00 35.86 -27.27
CA PRO A 75 -36.92 36.74 -26.09
C PRO A 75 -37.44 36.05 -24.83
N GLY A 76 -36.81 36.31 -23.68
CA GLY A 76 -37.19 35.79 -22.37
C GLY A 76 -36.19 34.77 -21.80
N PRO A 77 -36.08 34.66 -20.48
CA PRO A 77 -35.07 33.85 -19.81
C PRO A 77 -35.19 32.35 -20.15
N ALA A 78 -34.11 31.72 -20.62
CA ALA A 78 -34.09 30.28 -20.87
C ALA A 78 -32.70 29.65 -20.71
N ILE A 79 -32.68 28.38 -20.30
CA ILE A 79 -31.48 27.54 -20.29
C ILE A 79 -31.48 26.73 -21.59
N ILE A 80 -30.43 26.84 -22.41
CA ILE A 80 -30.29 26.09 -23.66
C ILE A 80 -29.30 24.94 -23.43
N ILE A 81 -29.75 23.71 -23.67
CA ILE A 81 -28.91 22.51 -23.62
C ILE A 81 -28.88 21.86 -25.00
N GLY A 82 -27.70 21.49 -25.48
CA GLY A 82 -27.57 20.77 -26.75
C GLY A 82 -26.16 20.78 -27.33
N THR A 83 -26.07 20.49 -28.63
CA THR A 83 -24.81 20.35 -29.37
C THR A 83 -24.88 21.04 -30.75
N PRO A 84 -23.74 21.31 -31.41
CA PRO A 84 -23.75 21.77 -32.80
C PRO A 84 -24.47 20.82 -33.77
N GLN A 85 -24.48 19.52 -33.51
CA GLN A 85 -25.10 18.52 -34.40
C GLN A 85 -26.63 18.49 -34.27
N SER A 86 -27.16 18.75 -33.08
CA SER A 86 -28.60 18.75 -32.79
C SER A 86 -29.24 20.13 -32.92
N SER A 87 -28.46 21.21 -32.85
CA SER A 87 -28.93 22.60 -32.90
C SER A 87 -28.17 23.44 -33.92
N ARG A 88 -28.88 23.96 -34.92
CA ARG A 88 -28.32 24.92 -35.88
C ARG A 88 -27.82 26.19 -35.20
N LYS A 89 -28.49 26.65 -34.13
CA LYS A 89 -28.10 27.88 -33.44
C LYS A 89 -26.83 27.71 -32.63
N ILE A 90 -26.64 26.57 -31.99
CA ILE A 90 -25.38 26.22 -31.34
C ILE A 90 -24.28 26.09 -32.41
N ALA A 91 -24.56 25.46 -33.56
CA ALA A 91 -23.60 25.34 -34.66
C ALA A 91 -23.13 26.70 -35.20
N GLU A 92 -24.06 27.65 -35.42
CA GLU A 92 -23.75 29.02 -35.87
C GLU A 92 -22.82 29.78 -34.89
N HIS A 93 -22.74 29.34 -33.62
CA HIS A 93 -21.91 29.96 -32.57
C HIS A 93 -20.82 29.02 -32.03
N ALA A 94 -20.58 27.86 -32.64
CA ALA A 94 -19.67 26.86 -32.09
C ALA A 94 -18.26 27.40 -31.85
N GLU A 95 -17.75 28.25 -32.77
CA GLU A 95 -16.44 28.90 -32.65
C GLU A 95 -16.38 29.86 -31.45
N SER A 96 -17.39 30.72 -31.26
CA SER A 96 -17.41 31.67 -30.12
C SER A 96 -17.65 30.98 -28.78
N LEU A 97 -18.34 29.84 -28.80
CA LEU A 97 -18.51 28.94 -27.67
C LEU A 97 -17.26 28.09 -27.39
N LYS A 98 -16.27 28.11 -28.31
CA LYS A 98 -15.04 27.31 -28.29
C LYS A 98 -15.33 25.80 -28.27
N LEU A 99 -16.41 25.37 -28.91
CA LEU A 99 -16.77 23.95 -29.07
C LEU A 99 -16.00 23.37 -30.25
N THR A 100 -14.79 22.86 -29.99
CA THR A 100 -13.98 22.22 -31.04
C THR A 100 -14.48 20.82 -31.35
N ASP A 101 -14.56 20.49 -32.64
CA ASP A 101 -14.77 19.11 -33.08
C ASP A 101 -13.61 18.21 -32.64
N GLY A 102 -13.90 16.97 -32.29
CA GLY A 102 -12.89 16.02 -31.82
C GLY A 102 -13.49 14.84 -31.06
N THR A 103 -12.61 13.98 -30.56
CA THR A 103 -13.01 12.76 -29.83
C THR A 103 -13.12 12.96 -28.31
N SER A 104 -12.54 14.02 -27.76
CA SER A 104 -12.69 14.43 -26.37
C SER A 104 -13.88 15.36 -26.16
N GLU A 105 -14.51 15.30 -24.99
CA GLU A 105 -15.58 16.20 -24.61
C GLU A 105 -15.07 17.64 -24.41
N VAL A 106 -15.75 18.58 -25.04
CA VAL A 106 -15.62 20.02 -24.78
C VAL A 106 -16.98 20.53 -24.30
N ILE A 107 -16.99 21.22 -23.16
CA ILE A 107 -18.20 21.79 -22.56
C ILE A 107 -18.08 23.30 -22.47
N ALA A 108 -19.20 23.99 -22.62
CA ALA A 108 -19.32 25.42 -22.39
C ALA A 108 -20.53 25.71 -21.49
N VAL A 109 -20.29 26.50 -20.43
CA VAL A 109 -21.27 27.01 -19.47
C VAL A 109 -21.17 28.53 -19.52
N LYS A 110 -22.12 29.17 -20.21
CA LYS A 110 -22.02 30.60 -20.53
C LYS A 110 -23.35 31.32 -20.36
N ASN A 111 -23.30 32.53 -19.81
CA ASN A 111 -24.40 33.48 -19.86
C ASN A 111 -24.26 34.37 -21.10
N VAL A 112 -25.27 34.38 -21.98
CA VAL A 112 -25.31 35.19 -23.19
C VAL A 112 -26.64 35.93 -23.25
N ALA A 113 -26.60 37.24 -23.02
CA ALA A 113 -27.78 38.10 -22.92
C ALA A 113 -28.78 37.57 -21.88
N ASP A 114 -29.91 37.01 -22.31
CA ASP A 114 -30.96 36.44 -21.46
C ASP A 114 -30.99 34.90 -21.48
N LYS A 115 -29.87 34.27 -21.82
CA LYS A 115 -29.75 32.82 -21.96
C LYS A 115 -28.58 32.25 -21.18
N LEU A 116 -28.83 31.14 -20.47
CA LEU A 116 -27.78 30.27 -19.95
C LEU A 116 -27.54 29.13 -20.94
N LEU A 117 -26.36 29.07 -21.54
CA LEU A 117 -25.97 28.02 -22.46
C LEU A 117 -25.20 26.94 -21.69
N LEU A 118 -25.71 25.72 -21.71
CA LEU A 118 -25.10 24.52 -21.15
C LEU A 118 -24.90 23.51 -22.29
N VAL A 119 -23.84 23.70 -23.05
CA VAL A 119 -23.68 23.07 -24.37
C VAL A 119 -22.36 22.32 -24.47
N GLY A 120 -22.30 21.33 -25.36
CA GLY A 120 -21.08 20.57 -25.60
C GLY A 120 -20.88 20.20 -27.07
N ASN A 121 -19.67 19.77 -27.42
CA ASN A 121 -19.35 19.35 -28.80
C ASN A 121 -19.99 18.01 -29.21
N GLN A 122 -20.54 17.26 -28.26
CA GLN A 122 -21.25 15.99 -28.47
C GLN A 122 -22.29 15.76 -27.35
N PRO A 123 -23.28 14.86 -27.52
CA PRO A 123 -24.42 14.74 -26.59
C PRO A 123 -24.06 14.53 -25.12
N ARG A 124 -23.09 13.65 -24.83
CA ARG A 124 -22.58 13.43 -23.46
C ARG A 124 -21.90 14.68 -22.88
N ALA A 125 -21.25 15.48 -23.71
CA ALA A 125 -20.63 16.73 -23.28
C ALA A 125 -21.69 17.78 -22.87
N ALA A 126 -22.87 17.80 -23.50
CA ALA A 126 -23.99 18.64 -23.05
C ALA A 126 -24.49 18.23 -21.65
N LEU A 127 -24.58 16.92 -21.36
CA LEU A 127 -24.85 16.41 -20.01
C LEU A 127 -23.78 16.85 -18.99
N TYR A 128 -22.51 16.79 -19.38
CA TYR A 128 -21.41 17.27 -18.53
C TYR A 128 -21.43 18.78 -18.31
N ALA A 129 -21.89 19.59 -19.27
CA ALA A 129 -22.10 21.02 -19.07
C ALA A 129 -23.16 21.29 -17.98
N VAL A 130 -24.24 20.49 -17.94
CA VAL A 130 -25.24 20.52 -16.86
C VAL A 130 -24.61 20.16 -15.51
N TYR A 131 -23.86 19.06 -15.42
CA TYR A 131 -23.20 18.69 -14.16
C TYR A 131 -22.15 19.70 -13.71
N SER A 132 -21.40 20.31 -14.64
CA SER A 132 -20.46 21.39 -14.33
C SER A 132 -21.18 22.61 -13.78
N PHE A 133 -22.30 23.03 -14.36
CA PHE A 133 -23.11 24.13 -13.83
C PHE A 133 -23.65 23.82 -12.42
N LEU A 134 -24.26 22.65 -12.23
CA LEU A 134 -24.78 22.22 -10.92
C LEU A 134 -23.68 22.17 -9.85
N ARG A 135 -22.47 21.72 -10.21
CA ARG A 135 -21.34 21.63 -9.30
C ARG A 135 -20.77 23.01 -8.96
N GLU A 136 -20.37 23.78 -9.97
CA GLU A 136 -19.59 25.01 -9.75
C GLU A 136 -20.45 26.20 -9.32
N GLU A 137 -21.71 26.29 -9.76
CA GLU A 137 -22.58 27.46 -9.48
C GLU A 137 -23.56 27.22 -8.33
N LEU A 138 -23.96 25.97 -8.11
CA LEU A 138 -25.03 25.61 -7.19
C LEU A 138 -24.58 24.65 -6.08
N SER A 139 -23.27 24.40 -5.96
CA SER A 139 -22.66 23.55 -4.92
C SER A 139 -23.29 22.15 -4.80
N CYS A 140 -23.80 21.58 -5.90
CA CYS A 140 -24.29 20.20 -5.91
C CYS A 140 -23.10 19.23 -6.02
N ARG A 141 -23.07 18.18 -5.19
CA ARG A 141 -22.01 17.15 -5.22
C ARG A 141 -22.58 15.74 -5.25
N TRP A 142 -21.85 14.85 -5.91
CA TRP A 142 -22.09 13.41 -5.97
C TRP A 142 -20.80 12.67 -5.62
N PHE A 143 -20.54 12.54 -4.32
CA PHE A 143 -19.24 12.08 -3.83
C PHE A 143 -19.06 10.57 -3.91
N TRP A 144 -20.12 9.80 -3.74
CA TRP A 144 -20.10 8.34 -3.92
C TRP A 144 -21.40 7.82 -4.53
N PRO A 145 -21.43 6.56 -5.01
CA PRO A 145 -22.64 5.97 -5.58
C PRO A 145 -23.80 5.86 -4.57
N GLY A 146 -24.98 6.34 -4.96
CA GLY A 146 -26.21 6.25 -4.18
C GLY A 146 -26.75 7.60 -3.70
N ASP A 147 -27.99 7.60 -3.19
CA ASP A 147 -28.68 8.80 -2.70
C ASP A 147 -27.97 9.42 -1.47
N ASP A 148 -27.33 8.59 -0.64
CA ASP A 148 -26.54 9.02 0.50
C ASP A 148 -25.22 9.73 0.11
N GLY A 149 -24.80 9.55 -1.15
CA GLY A 149 -23.68 10.27 -1.76
C GLY A 149 -24.09 11.58 -2.44
N GLU A 150 -25.38 11.94 -2.46
CA GLU A 150 -25.87 13.24 -2.93
C GLU A 150 -25.76 14.31 -1.83
N PHE A 151 -25.07 15.40 -2.13
CA PHE A 151 -24.99 16.59 -1.28
C PHE A 151 -25.53 17.77 -2.08
N LEU A 152 -26.83 18.03 -1.88
CA LEU A 152 -27.58 19.06 -2.58
C LEU A 152 -27.99 20.12 -1.56
N PRO A 153 -27.62 21.40 -1.75
CA PRO A 153 -27.99 22.45 -0.82
C PRO A 153 -29.47 22.81 -0.94
N THR A 154 -30.02 23.45 0.09
CA THR A 154 -31.34 24.09 0.01
C THR A 154 -31.15 25.58 -0.24
N LEU A 155 -31.65 26.08 -1.37
CA LEU A 155 -31.52 27.48 -1.81
C LEU A 155 -32.90 28.12 -1.98
N THR A 156 -33.11 29.30 -1.39
CA THR A 156 -34.38 30.03 -1.54
C THR A 156 -34.44 30.85 -2.82
N ALA A 157 -33.31 31.44 -3.23
CA ALA A 157 -33.19 32.23 -4.45
C ALA A 157 -31.76 32.13 -4.98
N TRP A 158 -31.60 32.20 -6.31
CA TRP A 158 -30.29 32.24 -6.96
C TRP A 158 -30.38 32.96 -8.30
N SER A 159 -29.35 33.71 -8.66
CA SER A 159 -29.28 34.47 -9.92
C SER A 159 -28.03 34.08 -10.71
N ILE A 160 -28.16 34.00 -12.03
CA ILE A 160 -27.04 33.67 -12.91
C ILE A 160 -26.01 34.81 -12.87
N PRO A 161 -24.72 34.54 -12.61
CA PRO A 161 -23.69 35.56 -12.67
C PRO A 161 -23.61 36.20 -14.06
N ALA A 162 -23.57 37.53 -14.10
CA ALA A 162 -23.54 38.28 -15.35
C ALA A 162 -22.32 37.95 -16.23
N ASN A 163 -21.21 37.54 -15.60
CA ASN A 163 -19.94 37.22 -16.22
C ASN A 163 -19.64 35.71 -16.27
N LEU A 164 -20.65 34.84 -16.15
CA LEU A 164 -20.46 33.40 -16.26
C LEU A 164 -20.03 33.04 -17.70
N ASP A 165 -18.74 32.74 -17.90
CA ASP A 165 -18.17 32.31 -19.17
C ASP A 165 -17.06 31.29 -18.91
N ARG A 166 -17.42 30.00 -18.93
CA ARG A 166 -16.48 28.89 -18.79
C ARG A 166 -16.56 27.95 -19.98
N THR A 167 -15.40 27.56 -20.49
CA THR A 167 -15.23 26.44 -21.41
C THR A 167 -14.15 25.53 -20.85
N SER A 168 -14.34 24.21 -20.91
CA SER A 168 -13.32 23.23 -20.53
C SER A 168 -13.34 22.01 -21.42
N THR A 169 -12.19 21.36 -21.56
CA THR A 169 -11.98 20.16 -22.37
C THR A 169 -11.46 19.04 -21.49
N ALA A 170 -11.95 17.82 -21.69
CA ALA A 170 -11.45 16.64 -20.99
C ALA A 170 -9.97 16.35 -21.35
N ALA A 171 -9.14 16.07 -20.36
CA ALA A 171 -7.72 15.76 -20.57
C ALA A 171 -7.47 14.41 -21.27
N PHE A 172 -8.31 13.40 -20.99
CA PHE A 172 -8.23 12.07 -21.61
C PHE A 172 -9.47 11.80 -22.44
N ARG A 173 -9.35 11.05 -23.55
CA ARG A 173 -10.51 10.67 -24.39
C ARG A 173 -11.39 9.65 -23.70
N TYR A 174 -10.82 8.65 -23.06
CA TYR A 174 -11.54 7.62 -22.33
C TYR A 174 -11.17 7.65 -20.85
N ARG A 175 -12.19 7.66 -19.98
CA ARG A 175 -12.04 7.77 -18.53
C ARG A 175 -12.96 6.75 -17.87
N GLU A 176 -12.38 5.77 -17.20
CA GLU A 176 -13.12 4.62 -16.66
C GLU A 176 -12.66 4.21 -15.27
N MET A 177 -13.64 3.93 -14.41
CA MET A 177 -13.48 3.12 -13.21
C MET A 177 -14.35 1.89 -13.38
N THR A 178 -13.78 0.76 -13.80
CA THR A 178 -14.55 -0.43 -14.19
C THR A 178 -15.14 -1.10 -12.95
N PRO A 179 -16.48 -1.27 -12.85
CA PRO A 179 -17.08 -2.05 -11.79
C PRO A 179 -16.66 -3.53 -11.84
N CYS A 180 -15.91 -3.96 -10.83
CA CYS A 180 -15.49 -5.34 -10.63
C CYS A 180 -16.41 -6.06 -9.63
N PHE A 181 -16.56 -7.38 -9.78
CA PHE A 181 -17.49 -8.24 -9.04
C PHE A 181 -18.97 -8.01 -9.36
N LEU A 182 -19.57 -6.91 -8.88
CA LEU A 182 -20.92 -6.52 -9.29
C LEU A 182 -20.85 -5.70 -10.58
N HIS A 183 -20.68 -6.39 -11.71
CA HIS A 183 -20.46 -5.78 -13.03
C HIS A 183 -21.61 -4.90 -13.55
N ARG A 184 -22.80 -4.98 -12.94
CA ARG A 184 -23.95 -4.11 -13.22
C ARG A 184 -24.45 -3.54 -11.90
N HIS A 185 -24.23 -2.25 -11.69
CA HIS A 185 -24.66 -1.56 -10.48
C HIS A 185 -25.08 -0.13 -10.84
N VAL A 186 -26.38 0.05 -11.07
CA VAL A 186 -26.96 1.30 -11.59
C VAL A 186 -26.53 2.55 -10.80
N PRO A 187 -26.51 2.58 -9.46
CA PRO A 187 -26.03 3.76 -8.72
C PRO A 187 -24.59 4.14 -9.04
N THR A 188 -23.71 3.15 -9.22
CA THR A 188 -22.30 3.38 -9.60
C THR A 188 -22.21 3.87 -11.03
N GLU A 189 -22.99 3.31 -11.95
CA GLU A 189 -23.02 3.71 -13.35
C GLU A 189 -23.51 5.16 -13.53
N ILE A 190 -24.52 5.58 -12.76
CA ILE A 190 -24.98 6.98 -12.70
C ILE A 190 -23.89 7.89 -12.10
N TRP A 191 -23.28 7.47 -11.00
CA TRP A 191 -22.22 8.24 -10.33
C TRP A 191 -21.01 8.50 -11.23
N MET A 192 -20.64 7.52 -12.06
CA MET A 192 -19.56 7.68 -13.05
C MET A 192 -19.85 8.84 -14.01
N ALA A 193 -21.05 8.92 -14.59
CA ALA A 193 -21.43 10.00 -15.49
C ALA A 193 -21.45 11.37 -14.79
N ARG A 194 -21.98 11.43 -13.56
CA ARG A 194 -22.01 12.65 -12.73
C ARG A 194 -20.61 13.18 -12.38
N ASN A 195 -19.61 12.31 -12.42
CA ASN A 195 -18.20 12.65 -12.20
C ASN A 195 -17.37 12.55 -13.49
N PHE A 196 -17.98 12.83 -14.65
CA PHE A 196 -17.31 13.02 -15.94
C PHE A 196 -16.56 11.79 -16.49
N LEU A 197 -16.78 10.59 -15.92
CA LEU A 197 -16.33 9.32 -16.49
C LEU A 197 -17.28 8.90 -17.62
N ASN A 198 -16.72 8.38 -18.70
CA ASN A 198 -17.45 8.15 -19.94
C ASN A 198 -17.53 6.68 -20.39
N ARG A 199 -17.08 5.74 -19.55
CA ARG A 199 -17.08 4.31 -19.84
C ARG A 199 -17.33 3.46 -18.58
N GLY A 200 -17.39 2.14 -18.73
CA GLY A 200 -17.53 1.17 -17.63
C GLY A 200 -18.97 0.72 -17.34
N SER A 201 -19.97 1.35 -17.92
CA SER A 201 -21.38 0.95 -17.79
C SER A 201 -21.69 -0.29 -18.63
N ARG A 202 -22.30 -1.31 -17.99
CA ARG A 202 -22.78 -2.55 -18.64
C ARG A 202 -24.30 -2.65 -18.70
N THR A 203 -25.00 -1.65 -18.18
CA THR A 203 -26.46 -1.55 -18.24
C THR A 203 -26.85 -0.69 -19.44
N ILE A 204 -27.27 -1.32 -20.55
CA ILE A 204 -27.54 -0.66 -21.85
C ILE A 204 -28.43 0.59 -21.70
N ALA A 205 -29.54 0.47 -20.97
CA ALA A 205 -30.47 1.59 -20.79
C ALA A 205 -29.85 2.79 -20.05
N ILE A 206 -28.93 2.55 -19.12
CA ILE A 206 -28.20 3.60 -18.39
C ILE A 206 -27.12 4.21 -19.28
N ARG A 207 -26.31 3.34 -19.90
CA ARG A 207 -25.24 3.70 -20.82
C ARG A 207 -25.74 4.61 -21.94
N ASP A 208 -26.78 4.20 -22.64
CA ASP A 208 -27.30 4.90 -23.81
C ASP A 208 -28.01 6.21 -23.40
N ARG A 209 -28.71 6.23 -22.25
CA ARG A 209 -29.34 7.44 -21.70
C ARG A 209 -28.34 8.52 -21.30
N MET A 210 -27.16 8.14 -20.80
CA MET A 210 -26.09 9.07 -20.45
C MET A 210 -25.12 9.33 -21.61
N GLY A 211 -25.26 8.56 -22.68
CA GLY A 211 -24.37 8.61 -23.84
C GLY A 211 -22.96 8.13 -23.52
N LEU A 212 -22.78 7.24 -22.53
CA LEU A 212 -21.47 6.64 -22.23
C LEU A 212 -20.99 5.81 -23.43
N VAL A 213 -19.68 5.78 -23.65
CA VAL A 213 -19.05 5.06 -24.77
C VAL A 213 -19.46 3.59 -24.74
N ARG A 214 -19.91 3.08 -25.88
CA ARG A 214 -20.41 1.70 -26.03
C ARG A 214 -19.26 0.73 -26.26
N GLY A 215 -18.33 0.71 -25.32
CA GLY A 215 -17.16 -0.16 -25.30
C GLY A 215 -17.42 -1.49 -24.60
N GLY A 216 -16.78 -2.56 -25.05
CA GLY A 216 -16.85 -3.87 -24.39
C GLY A 216 -15.79 -4.84 -24.88
N GLY A 217 -15.87 -6.09 -24.41
CA GLY A 217 -14.95 -7.17 -24.80
C GLY A 217 -14.46 -7.97 -23.59
N GLY A 218 -13.16 -7.91 -23.33
CA GLY A 218 -12.47 -8.70 -22.30
C GLY A 218 -11.83 -9.96 -22.89
N HIS A 219 -11.79 -11.02 -22.08
CA HIS A 219 -11.24 -12.34 -22.43
C HIS A 219 -12.10 -13.12 -23.45
N GLN A 220 -12.54 -12.48 -24.54
CA GLN A 220 -13.45 -13.05 -25.53
C GLN A 220 -12.75 -13.95 -26.54
N VAL A 221 -11.43 -13.82 -26.73
CA VAL A 221 -10.61 -14.75 -27.53
C VAL A 221 -10.37 -16.01 -26.70
N SER A 222 -11.43 -16.80 -26.58
CA SER A 222 -11.52 -17.95 -25.70
C SER A 222 -12.62 -18.91 -26.11
N ILE A 223 -12.44 -20.19 -25.78
CA ILE A 223 -13.42 -21.25 -25.99
C ILE A 223 -13.80 -21.92 -24.66
N SER A 224 -15.01 -22.50 -24.62
CA SER A 224 -15.47 -23.25 -23.46
C SER A 224 -14.75 -24.59 -23.37
N GLU A 225 -14.27 -24.94 -22.18
CA GLU A 225 -13.71 -26.25 -21.84
C GLU A 225 -14.57 -27.45 -22.27
N LYS A 226 -15.88 -27.26 -22.41
CA LYS A 226 -16.83 -28.29 -22.85
C LYS A 226 -16.62 -28.72 -24.31
N LEU A 227 -15.98 -27.90 -25.13
CA LEU A 227 -15.70 -28.23 -26.52
C LEU A 227 -14.58 -29.25 -26.67
N PHE A 228 -13.79 -29.53 -25.63
CA PHE A 228 -12.62 -30.40 -25.74
C PHE A 228 -12.98 -31.82 -26.17
N ASP A 229 -14.12 -32.33 -25.72
CA ASP A 229 -14.54 -33.71 -26.01
C ASP A 229 -14.92 -33.92 -27.48
N THR A 230 -15.33 -32.85 -28.18
CA THR A 230 -15.80 -32.90 -29.58
C THR A 230 -14.90 -32.17 -30.57
N HIS A 231 -14.12 -31.21 -30.09
CA HIS A 231 -13.26 -30.31 -30.87
C HIS A 231 -11.92 -30.04 -30.16
N PRO A 232 -11.13 -31.09 -29.80
CA PRO A 232 -9.85 -30.90 -29.13
C PRO A 232 -8.85 -30.09 -29.96
N GLU A 233 -8.95 -30.10 -31.30
CA GLU A 233 -8.11 -29.36 -32.24
C GLU A 233 -8.18 -27.83 -32.09
N LEU A 234 -9.23 -27.31 -31.47
CA LEU A 234 -9.39 -25.87 -31.21
C LEU A 234 -8.54 -25.39 -30.04
N PHE A 235 -8.17 -26.29 -29.12
CA PHE A 235 -7.47 -25.95 -27.88
C PHE A 235 -5.98 -25.76 -28.12
N SER A 236 -5.33 -25.01 -27.23
CA SER A 236 -3.87 -24.86 -27.26
C SER A 236 -3.17 -26.22 -27.12
N VAL A 237 -2.09 -26.43 -27.89
CA VAL A 237 -1.12 -27.48 -27.62
C VAL A 237 -0.27 -27.04 -26.43
N ILE A 238 -0.24 -27.84 -25.36
CA ILE A 238 0.55 -27.59 -24.14
C ILE A 238 1.27 -28.90 -23.81
N ASN A 239 2.58 -28.85 -23.58
CA ASN A 239 3.42 -30.03 -23.36
C ASN A 239 3.26 -31.08 -24.47
N GLY A 240 3.18 -30.64 -25.73
CA GLY A 240 3.13 -31.50 -26.92
C GLY A 240 1.78 -32.13 -27.25
N LYS A 241 0.69 -31.80 -26.54
CA LYS A 241 -0.67 -32.27 -26.87
C LYS A 241 -1.74 -31.19 -26.66
N HIS A 242 -2.87 -31.31 -27.34
CA HIS A 242 -4.03 -30.46 -27.02
C HIS A 242 -4.47 -30.69 -25.58
N ASP A 243 -4.65 -29.62 -24.83
CA ASP A 243 -5.01 -29.66 -23.41
C ASP A 243 -6.33 -28.94 -23.16
N LYS A 244 -7.17 -29.54 -22.32
CA LYS A 244 -8.48 -29.00 -21.95
C LYS A 244 -8.38 -27.64 -21.25
N ALA A 245 -7.31 -27.38 -20.52
CA ALA A 245 -7.02 -26.07 -19.91
C ALA A 245 -6.59 -25.02 -20.96
N GLY A 246 -6.26 -25.42 -22.19
CA GLY A 246 -5.83 -24.56 -23.30
C GLY A 246 -6.94 -23.74 -23.94
N GLN A 247 -7.79 -23.09 -23.13
CA GLN A 247 -8.97 -22.32 -23.58
C GLN A 247 -8.63 -21.05 -24.39
N ALA A 248 -7.38 -20.58 -24.35
CA ALA A 248 -6.88 -19.50 -25.22
C ALA A 248 -6.75 -19.94 -26.70
N GLY A 249 -6.84 -21.25 -26.95
CA GLY A 249 -6.94 -21.88 -28.26
C GLY A 249 -5.65 -21.96 -29.06
N CYS A 250 -5.76 -22.57 -30.24
CA CYS A 250 -4.70 -22.64 -31.24
C CYS A 250 -4.93 -21.57 -32.31
N TRP A 251 -4.13 -20.49 -32.30
CA TRP A 251 -4.33 -19.34 -33.20
C TRP A 251 -4.04 -19.64 -34.67
N SER A 252 -3.24 -20.67 -34.95
CA SER A 252 -3.01 -21.15 -36.32
C SER A 252 -4.13 -22.04 -36.85
N ASN A 253 -5.11 -22.42 -36.02
CA ASN A 253 -6.28 -23.16 -36.46
C ASN A 253 -7.36 -22.18 -36.99
N PRO A 254 -7.72 -22.24 -38.29
CA PRO A 254 -8.73 -21.35 -38.85
C PRO A 254 -10.12 -21.56 -38.24
N ASP A 255 -10.45 -22.77 -37.79
CA ASP A 255 -11.75 -23.06 -37.18
C ASP A 255 -11.88 -22.40 -35.79
N PHE A 256 -10.78 -22.34 -35.03
CA PHE A 256 -10.74 -21.57 -33.78
C PHE A 256 -10.98 -20.08 -34.04
N THR A 257 -10.31 -19.54 -35.06
CA THR A 257 -10.44 -18.14 -35.45
C THR A 257 -11.87 -17.81 -35.87
N ASN A 258 -12.50 -18.65 -36.71
CA ASN A 258 -13.88 -18.45 -37.13
C ASN A 258 -14.86 -18.52 -35.94
N PHE A 259 -14.68 -19.50 -35.05
CA PHE A 259 -15.48 -19.62 -33.82
C PHE A 259 -15.40 -18.35 -32.96
N VAL A 260 -14.19 -17.83 -32.75
CA VAL A 260 -13.97 -16.63 -31.94
C VAL A 260 -14.56 -15.38 -32.61
N VAL A 261 -14.44 -15.23 -33.94
CA VAL A 261 -15.05 -14.13 -34.69
C VAL A 261 -16.57 -14.13 -34.50
N ASP A 262 -17.23 -15.27 -34.71
CA ASP A 262 -18.69 -15.37 -34.55
C ASP A 262 -19.14 -15.04 -33.12
N LYS A 263 -18.41 -15.56 -32.13
CA LYS A 263 -18.65 -15.26 -30.71
C LYS A 263 -18.52 -13.75 -30.43
N ILE A 264 -17.45 -13.10 -30.89
CA ILE A 264 -17.21 -11.67 -30.68
C ILE A 264 -18.27 -10.82 -31.37
N VAL A 265 -18.63 -11.14 -32.61
CA VAL A 265 -19.64 -10.40 -33.37
C VAL A 265 -21.01 -10.50 -32.70
N ASN A 266 -21.41 -11.69 -32.25
CA ASN A 266 -22.66 -11.88 -31.53
C ASN A 266 -22.68 -11.09 -30.22
N TYR A 267 -21.60 -11.17 -29.44
CA TYR A 267 -21.45 -10.38 -28.21
C TYR A 267 -21.56 -8.87 -28.47
N ALA A 268 -20.93 -8.36 -29.53
CA ALA A 268 -20.98 -6.95 -29.89
C ALA A 268 -22.38 -6.48 -30.28
N ARG A 269 -23.13 -7.28 -31.04
CA ARG A 269 -24.52 -6.99 -31.43
C ARG A 269 -25.46 -7.00 -30.24
N GLU A 270 -25.38 -8.04 -29.40
CA GLU A 270 -26.23 -8.19 -28.20
C GLU A 270 -26.05 -7.04 -27.20
N ASN A 271 -24.85 -6.46 -27.14
CA ASN A 271 -24.53 -5.37 -26.23
C ASN A 271 -24.52 -3.99 -26.91
N ASN A 272 -24.91 -3.90 -28.20
CA ASN A 272 -24.93 -2.67 -29.00
C ASN A 272 -23.60 -1.88 -28.88
N LEU A 273 -22.47 -2.54 -29.16
CA LEU A 273 -21.13 -1.97 -29.01
C LEU A 273 -20.68 -1.20 -30.26
N GLU A 274 -19.85 -0.17 -30.05
CA GLU A 274 -19.18 0.62 -31.10
C GLU A 274 -17.64 0.53 -31.01
N HIS A 275 -17.15 -0.07 -29.93
CA HIS A 275 -15.72 -0.24 -29.69
C HIS A 275 -15.44 -1.57 -28.96
N LEU A 276 -14.46 -2.33 -29.44
CA LEU A 276 -14.05 -3.61 -28.86
C LEU A 276 -12.62 -3.55 -28.33
N ASN A 277 -12.41 -4.04 -27.11
CA ASN A 277 -11.08 -4.43 -26.62
C ASN A 277 -11.17 -5.91 -26.20
N VAL A 278 -10.67 -6.80 -27.06
CA VAL A 278 -10.77 -8.26 -26.88
C VAL A 278 -9.38 -8.86 -26.80
N PHE A 279 -9.19 -9.79 -25.86
CA PHE A 279 -7.91 -10.43 -25.59
C PHE A 279 -8.07 -11.90 -25.20
N PRO A 280 -6.97 -12.69 -25.17
CA PRO A 280 -7.00 -14.12 -24.88
C PRO A 280 -7.60 -14.46 -23.52
N ALA A 281 -7.99 -15.72 -23.33
CA ALA A 281 -8.38 -16.26 -22.03
C ALA A 281 -7.35 -15.94 -20.93
N ASP A 282 -7.83 -15.71 -19.70
CA ASP A 282 -6.99 -15.38 -18.53
C ASP A 282 -6.26 -16.60 -17.96
N ILE A 283 -5.41 -17.19 -18.79
CA ILE A 283 -4.53 -18.33 -18.45
C ILE A 283 -3.10 -17.96 -18.85
N VAL A 284 -2.08 -18.56 -18.25
CA VAL A 284 -0.67 -18.30 -18.64
C VAL A 284 -0.23 -19.14 -19.85
N PRO A 285 -0.55 -20.44 -19.95
CA PRO A 285 -0.13 -21.24 -21.10
C PRO A 285 -0.77 -20.76 -22.41
N ARG A 286 0.03 -20.73 -23.48
CA ARG A 286 -0.41 -20.46 -24.87
C ARG A 286 -0.07 -21.66 -25.75
N CYS A 287 -0.62 -21.69 -26.95
CA CYS A 287 -0.35 -22.79 -27.89
C CYS A 287 1.15 -22.89 -28.23
N GLU A 288 1.70 -24.08 -28.05
CA GLU A 288 3.09 -24.45 -28.30
C GLU A 288 3.30 -25.16 -29.65
N CYS A 289 2.28 -25.25 -30.49
CA CYS A 289 2.43 -25.90 -31.80
C CYS A 289 3.42 -25.14 -32.70
N ASP A 290 4.08 -25.85 -33.63
CA ASP A 290 5.14 -25.29 -34.49
C ASP A 290 4.71 -24.04 -35.26
N GLN A 291 3.44 -23.98 -35.69
CA GLN A 291 2.91 -22.82 -36.40
C GLN A 291 2.68 -21.61 -35.47
N CYS A 292 2.12 -21.84 -34.29
CA CYS A 292 1.90 -20.77 -33.31
C CYS A 292 3.22 -20.27 -32.71
N THR A 293 4.27 -21.09 -32.65
CA THR A 293 5.58 -20.74 -32.08
C THR A 293 6.62 -20.32 -33.12
N ALA A 294 6.25 -20.33 -34.41
CA ALA A 294 7.12 -19.88 -35.50
C ALA A 294 7.67 -18.45 -35.28
N ASN A 295 6.91 -17.58 -34.61
CA ASN A 295 7.43 -16.34 -34.06
C ASN A 295 7.73 -16.53 -32.55
N PRO A 296 9.00 -16.47 -32.10
CA PRO A 296 9.33 -16.67 -30.70
C PRO A 296 8.87 -15.51 -29.80
N ASP A 297 8.70 -14.29 -30.34
CA ASP A 297 8.24 -13.12 -29.58
C ASP A 297 6.74 -13.25 -29.23
N LYS A 298 6.46 -13.52 -27.96
CA LYS A 298 5.10 -13.72 -27.40
C LYS A 298 4.19 -12.52 -27.68
N SER A 299 4.72 -11.30 -27.56
CA SER A 299 3.94 -10.09 -27.83
C SER A 299 3.62 -9.96 -29.31
N SER A 300 4.60 -10.10 -30.20
CA SER A 300 4.33 -10.06 -31.64
C SER A 300 3.35 -11.15 -32.09
N ARG A 301 3.40 -12.35 -31.50
CA ARG A 301 2.41 -13.40 -31.78
C ARG A 301 0.99 -12.92 -31.54
N TRP A 302 0.73 -12.33 -30.37
CA TRP A 302 -0.60 -11.82 -30.03
C TRP A 302 -1.03 -10.68 -30.96
N PHE A 303 -0.19 -9.65 -31.12
CA PHE A 303 -0.59 -8.48 -31.92
C PHE A 303 -0.70 -8.78 -33.42
N ASN A 304 0.07 -9.73 -33.95
CA ASN A 304 -0.13 -10.20 -35.33
C ASN A 304 -1.46 -10.95 -35.46
N TYR A 305 -1.79 -11.86 -34.53
CA TYR A 305 -3.07 -12.55 -34.55
C TYR A 305 -4.25 -11.59 -34.39
N TYR A 306 -4.13 -10.58 -33.53
CA TYR A 306 -5.19 -9.59 -33.37
C TYR A 306 -5.39 -8.75 -34.64
N ALA A 307 -4.30 -8.39 -35.35
CA ALA A 307 -4.38 -7.74 -36.65
C ALA A 307 -5.05 -8.60 -37.73
N GLU A 308 -5.03 -9.93 -37.61
CA GLU A 308 -5.78 -10.85 -38.49
C GLU A 308 -7.26 -10.96 -38.09
N LEU A 309 -7.58 -10.90 -36.80
CA LEU A 309 -8.95 -10.92 -36.30
C LEU A 309 -9.75 -9.68 -36.70
N ILE A 310 -9.13 -8.50 -36.67
CA ILE A 310 -9.82 -7.23 -36.90
C ILE A 310 -10.53 -7.16 -38.26
N PRO A 311 -9.88 -7.47 -39.41
CA PRO A 311 -10.56 -7.49 -40.71
C PRO A 311 -11.73 -8.47 -40.76
N LYS A 312 -11.58 -9.67 -40.19
CA LYS A 312 -12.65 -10.69 -40.15
C LYS A 312 -13.86 -10.22 -39.34
N ILE A 313 -13.64 -9.50 -38.23
CA ILE A 313 -14.74 -8.90 -37.46
C ILE A 313 -15.40 -7.77 -38.27
N ARG A 314 -14.61 -6.95 -38.97
CA ARG A 314 -15.11 -5.83 -39.80
C ARG A 314 -15.95 -6.27 -41.00
N GLU A 315 -15.77 -7.49 -41.51
CA GLU A 315 -16.67 -8.08 -42.52
C GLU A 315 -18.14 -8.06 -42.05
N GLN A 316 -18.37 -8.21 -40.74
CA GLN A 316 -19.70 -8.23 -40.14
C GLN A 316 -20.06 -6.94 -39.36
N LEU A 317 -19.05 -6.15 -38.98
CA LEU A 317 -19.18 -4.91 -38.19
C LEU A 317 -18.25 -3.80 -38.76
N PRO A 318 -18.59 -3.18 -39.90
CA PRO A 318 -17.65 -2.31 -40.65
C PRO A 318 -17.13 -1.08 -39.89
N GLU A 319 -17.99 -0.45 -39.09
CA GLU A 319 -17.68 0.78 -38.34
C GLU A 319 -17.04 0.51 -36.96
N MET A 320 -16.77 -0.74 -36.62
CA MET A 320 -16.23 -1.11 -35.32
C MET A 320 -14.80 -0.59 -35.14
N THR A 321 -14.56 0.07 -34.01
CA THR A 321 -13.22 0.49 -33.57
C THR A 321 -12.65 -0.50 -32.56
N PHE A 322 -11.32 -0.56 -32.46
CA PHE A 322 -10.64 -1.56 -31.64
C PHE A 322 -9.61 -0.91 -30.71
N GLY A 323 -9.48 -1.46 -29.51
CA GLY A 323 -8.38 -1.20 -28.59
C GLY A 323 -7.69 -2.51 -28.23
N GLY A 324 -6.46 -2.43 -27.77
CA GLY A 324 -5.69 -3.60 -27.29
C GLY A 324 -5.33 -3.49 -25.82
N ILE A 325 -4.67 -4.54 -25.32
CA ILE A 325 -4.10 -4.58 -23.98
C ILE A 325 -2.71 -5.24 -24.04
N ALA A 326 -1.78 -4.72 -23.27
CA ALA A 326 -0.46 -5.30 -23.02
C ALA A 326 -0.51 -5.92 -21.60
N TYR A 327 -0.73 -7.23 -21.55
CA TYR A 327 -1.04 -7.98 -20.33
C TYR A 327 -0.35 -9.35 -20.35
N GLN A 328 0.00 -9.87 -19.16
CA GLN A 328 0.70 -11.15 -18.97
C GLN A 328 1.90 -11.32 -19.93
N GLU A 329 1.95 -12.41 -20.68
CA GLU A 329 3.09 -12.79 -21.50
C GLU A 329 3.21 -11.98 -22.81
N TYR A 330 2.19 -11.22 -23.19
CA TYR A 330 2.21 -10.25 -24.30
C TYR A 330 2.22 -8.80 -23.80
N ARG A 331 2.66 -8.57 -22.55
CA ARG A 331 2.86 -7.22 -21.99
C ARG A 331 4.12 -6.53 -22.51
N ALA A 332 5.17 -7.30 -22.83
CA ALA A 332 6.41 -6.75 -23.36
C ALA A 332 6.18 -6.02 -24.68
N VAL A 333 6.99 -5.00 -24.99
CA VAL A 333 6.89 -4.26 -26.25
C VAL A 333 7.16 -5.22 -27.42
N PRO A 334 6.22 -5.39 -28.37
CA PRO A 334 6.41 -6.31 -29.47
C PRO A 334 7.47 -5.81 -30.45
N GLU A 335 8.16 -6.76 -31.08
CA GLU A 335 9.03 -6.45 -32.22
C GLU A 335 8.22 -5.95 -33.42
N THR A 336 7.04 -6.54 -33.66
CA THR A 336 6.11 -6.15 -34.74
C THR A 336 5.54 -4.74 -34.53
N THR A 337 4.99 -4.18 -35.61
CA THR A 337 4.23 -2.91 -35.54
C THR A 337 2.78 -3.21 -35.19
N VAL A 338 2.26 -2.53 -34.16
CA VAL A 338 0.85 -2.62 -33.78
C VAL A 338 0.03 -1.72 -34.70
N ARG A 339 -1.05 -2.26 -35.28
CA ARG A 339 -1.88 -1.57 -36.30
C ARG A 339 -3.36 -1.74 -35.99
N ASP A 340 -4.19 -0.86 -36.55
CA ASP A 340 -5.66 -0.93 -36.47
C ASP A 340 -6.29 -0.76 -35.08
N LEU A 341 -5.51 -0.28 -34.10
CA LEU A 341 -5.96 -0.03 -32.72
C LEU A 341 -5.96 1.48 -32.40
N GLU A 342 -7.04 1.95 -31.76
CA GLU A 342 -7.17 3.31 -31.23
C GLU A 342 -6.23 3.55 -30.03
N TYR A 343 -5.90 2.48 -29.29
CA TYR A 343 -4.95 2.49 -28.19
C TYR A 343 -4.53 1.05 -27.82
N VAL A 344 -3.44 0.90 -27.08
CA VAL A 344 -3.10 -0.30 -26.31
C VAL A 344 -3.04 0.07 -24.82
N GLN A 345 -3.80 -0.61 -23.97
CA GLN A 345 -3.78 -0.41 -22.53
C GLN A 345 -2.61 -1.16 -21.90
N HIS A 346 -1.69 -0.47 -21.26
CA HIS A 346 -0.62 -1.08 -20.51
C HIS A 346 -1.09 -1.44 -19.11
N CYS A 347 -1.05 -2.73 -18.76
CA CYS A 347 -1.35 -3.20 -17.40
C CYS A 347 -0.19 -2.87 -16.46
N GLN A 348 -0.40 -1.92 -15.56
CA GLN A 348 0.64 -1.40 -14.66
C GLN A 348 0.66 -2.08 -13.29
N TYR A 349 0.30 -3.36 -13.17
CA TYR A 349 0.32 -4.05 -11.88
C TYR A 349 1.73 -4.09 -11.22
N SER A 350 2.81 -3.95 -11.97
CA SER A 350 4.20 -4.05 -11.47
C SER A 350 4.82 -2.71 -11.06
N ARG A 351 4.03 -1.63 -10.96
CA ARG A 351 4.51 -0.30 -10.54
C ARG A 351 4.49 -0.13 -9.01
N CYS A 352 5.01 0.99 -8.53
CA CYS A 352 4.82 1.43 -7.15
C CYS A 352 3.55 2.29 -6.99
N TYR A 353 2.75 2.05 -5.95
CA TYR A 353 1.57 2.87 -5.58
C TYR A 353 1.81 3.86 -4.43
N VAL A 354 3.08 4.04 -4.05
CA VAL A 354 3.48 4.94 -2.95
C VAL A 354 4.17 6.17 -3.53
N HIS A 355 5.26 5.95 -4.27
CA HIS A 355 6.09 7.03 -4.79
C HIS A 355 5.55 7.58 -6.12
N ASN A 356 5.83 8.86 -6.35
CA ASN A 356 5.63 9.52 -7.65
C ASN A 356 6.35 8.77 -8.79
N LEU A 357 5.86 8.94 -10.02
CA LEU A 357 6.37 8.23 -11.19
C LEU A 357 7.79 8.65 -11.58
N ASP A 358 8.22 9.87 -11.22
CA ASP A 358 9.53 10.42 -11.51
C ASP A 358 10.52 10.35 -10.33
N ASN A 359 10.12 9.77 -9.20
CA ASN A 359 10.98 9.66 -8.01
C ASN A 359 12.28 8.89 -8.35
N PRO A 360 13.47 9.52 -8.24
CA PRO A 360 14.75 8.94 -8.65
C PRO A 360 15.15 7.67 -7.88
N ASP A 361 14.60 7.51 -6.68
CA ASP A 361 14.87 6.36 -5.80
C ASP A 361 13.84 5.23 -6.01
N CYS A 362 12.91 5.36 -6.96
CA CYS A 362 11.86 4.38 -7.23
C CYS A 362 12.08 3.62 -8.55
N ALA A 363 12.97 2.63 -8.51
CA ALA A 363 13.31 1.79 -9.68
C ALA A 363 12.09 1.13 -10.36
N LEU A 364 11.05 0.79 -9.61
CA LEU A 364 9.82 0.18 -10.15
C LEU A 364 9.04 1.11 -11.08
N ASN A 365 8.94 2.39 -10.69
CA ASN A 365 8.26 3.37 -11.52
C ASN A 365 9.12 3.72 -12.73
N HIS A 366 10.44 3.89 -12.58
CA HIS A 366 11.34 4.06 -13.72
C HIS A 366 11.21 2.93 -14.75
N LYS A 367 11.26 1.67 -14.32
CA LYS A 367 11.06 0.51 -15.20
C LYS A 367 9.73 0.58 -15.94
N THR A 368 8.64 0.86 -15.21
CA THR A 368 7.30 0.95 -15.79
C THR A 368 7.18 2.11 -16.79
N MET A 369 7.81 3.25 -16.51
CA MET A 369 7.79 4.43 -17.38
C MET A 369 8.66 4.24 -18.63
N ASP A 370 9.80 3.57 -18.50
CA ASP A 370 10.65 3.18 -19.63
C ASP A 370 9.93 2.21 -20.57
N GLU A 371 9.26 1.20 -20.01
CA GLU A 371 8.41 0.28 -20.78
C GLU A 371 7.29 1.04 -21.51
N LEU A 372 6.62 1.97 -20.82
CA LEU A 372 5.55 2.78 -21.41
C LEU A 372 6.07 3.69 -22.53
N ASN A 373 7.24 4.30 -22.36
CA ASN A 373 7.85 5.15 -23.39
C ASN A 373 8.18 4.36 -24.67
N ARG A 374 8.73 3.15 -24.53
CA ARG A 374 8.97 2.26 -25.68
C ARG A 374 7.67 1.81 -26.34
N TRP A 375 6.62 1.58 -25.55
CA TRP A 375 5.29 1.25 -26.07
C TRP A 375 4.67 2.37 -26.91
N ARG A 376 4.89 3.63 -26.54
CA ARG A 376 4.39 4.82 -27.28
C ARG A 376 4.95 4.93 -28.70
N GLU A 377 6.09 4.30 -28.97
CA GLU A 377 6.66 4.20 -30.33
C GLU A 377 5.88 3.20 -31.22
N LYS A 378 5.07 2.33 -30.62
CA LYS A 378 4.35 1.24 -31.31
C LYS A 378 2.86 1.52 -31.51
N ALA A 379 2.22 2.22 -30.58
CA ALA A 379 0.79 2.53 -30.63
C ALA A 379 0.44 3.74 -29.75
N PRO A 380 -0.70 4.41 -29.98
CA PRO A 380 -1.31 5.25 -28.96
C PRO A 380 -1.55 4.42 -27.69
N MET A 381 -1.33 5.02 -26.52
CA MET A 381 -1.33 4.26 -25.27
C MET A 381 -2.51 4.62 -24.37
N GLY A 382 -2.96 3.61 -23.63
CA GLY A 382 -3.86 3.71 -22.49
C GLY A 382 -3.21 3.07 -21.26
N ILE A 383 -3.80 3.30 -20.09
CA ILE A 383 -3.43 2.64 -18.84
C ILE A 383 -4.57 1.72 -18.40
N TYR A 384 -4.20 0.54 -17.90
CA TYR A 384 -5.05 -0.31 -17.06
C TYR A 384 -4.39 -0.40 -15.69
N GLY A 385 -4.91 0.40 -14.76
CA GLY A 385 -4.47 0.54 -13.38
C GLY A 385 -5.20 -0.38 -12.40
N TYR A 386 -4.60 -0.51 -11.22
CA TYR A 386 -5.05 -1.33 -10.10
C TYR A 386 -4.91 -0.56 -8.77
N GLU A 387 -4.99 0.77 -8.82
CA GLU A 387 -4.76 1.69 -7.70
C GLU A 387 -5.67 1.37 -6.50
N PHE A 388 -6.85 0.82 -6.77
CA PHE A 388 -7.86 0.48 -5.77
C PHE A 388 -7.94 -1.01 -5.41
N ASP A 389 -7.01 -1.84 -5.90
CA ASP A 389 -6.86 -3.26 -5.56
C ASP A 389 -5.57 -3.56 -4.79
N VAL A 390 -4.86 -2.53 -4.30
CA VAL A 390 -3.58 -2.68 -3.58
C VAL A 390 -3.67 -3.68 -2.43
N PHE A 391 -4.78 -3.66 -1.67
CA PHE A 391 -4.99 -4.55 -0.53
C PHE A 391 -6.14 -5.53 -0.74
N ASN A 392 -6.03 -6.71 -0.14
CA ASN A 392 -7.11 -7.72 -0.12
C ASN A 392 -8.23 -7.42 0.89
N ALA A 393 -8.19 -6.26 1.54
CA ALA A 393 -9.09 -5.81 2.59
C ALA A 393 -9.49 -4.34 2.38
N PRO A 394 -10.68 -3.90 2.88
CA PRO A 394 -11.19 -2.55 2.65
C PRO A 394 -10.44 -1.56 3.54
N MET A 395 -9.30 -1.10 3.03
CA MET A 395 -8.38 -0.19 3.69
C MET A 395 -8.54 1.23 3.14
N TYR A 396 -8.47 2.23 4.01
CA TYR A 396 -8.46 3.63 3.58
C TYR A 396 -7.14 3.96 2.86
N LEU A 397 -7.22 4.62 1.69
CA LEU A 397 -6.07 4.91 0.81
C LEU A 397 -5.83 6.43 0.70
N PRO A 398 -4.87 7.01 1.43
CA PRO A 398 -4.61 8.44 1.45
C PRO A 398 -3.60 8.94 0.40
N PHE A 399 -3.59 8.37 -0.80
CA PHE A 399 -2.51 8.56 -1.79
C PHE A 399 -2.81 9.61 -2.88
N TRP A 400 -3.50 10.71 -2.56
CA TRP A 400 -4.02 11.62 -3.59
C TRP A 400 -2.95 12.42 -4.33
N TYR A 401 -1.80 12.71 -3.72
CA TYR A 401 -0.69 13.37 -4.42
C TYR A 401 -0.09 12.46 -5.49
N MET A 402 0.07 11.17 -5.17
CA MET A 402 0.45 10.14 -6.14
C MET A 402 -0.58 10.04 -7.28
N LEU A 403 -1.89 10.06 -7.01
CA LEU A 403 -2.92 10.07 -8.06
C LEU A 403 -2.83 11.32 -8.95
N GLN A 404 -2.53 12.50 -8.39
CA GLN A 404 -2.38 13.69 -9.22
C GLN A 404 -1.10 13.63 -10.06
N ASP A 405 0.00 13.15 -9.49
CA ASP A 405 1.28 12.97 -10.17
C ASP A 405 1.14 12.04 -11.39
N GLU A 406 0.57 10.85 -11.20
CA GLU A 406 0.43 9.87 -12.27
C GLU A 406 -0.45 10.42 -13.41
N ILE A 407 -1.55 11.08 -13.08
CA ILE A 407 -2.51 11.57 -14.06
C ILE A 407 -1.88 12.73 -14.86
N LYS A 408 -1.12 13.63 -14.21
CA LYS A 408 -0.37 14.69 -14.91
C LYS A 408 0.68 14.09 -15.84
N ALA A 409 1.49 13.15 -15.34
CA ALA A 409 2.51 12.48 -16.13
C ALA A 409 1.90 11.77 -17.35
N PHE A 410 0.80 11.03 -17.19
CA PHE A 410 0.14 10.33 -18.29
C PHE A 410 -0.50 11.28 -19.31
N ARG A 411 -1.09 12.40 -18.87
CA ARG A 411 -1.54 13.45 -19.79
C ARG A 411 -0.36 13.97 -20.63
N ASP A 412 0.76 14.27 -19.99
CA ASP A 412 1.94 14.86 -20.65
C ASP A 412 2.62 13.87 -21.61
N LEU A 413 2.46 12.57 -21.37
CA LEU A 413 2.88 11.50 -22.29
C LEU A 413 1.90 11.28 -23.45
N GLY A 414 0.74 11.94 -23.46
CA GLY A 414 -0.28 11.76 -24.49
C GLY A 414 -1.04 10.43 -24.37
N ILE A 415 -1.15 9.88 -23.16
CA ILE A 415 -2.05 8.76 -22.88
C ILE A 415 -3.48 9.19 -23.20
N VAL A 416 -4.23 8.37 -23.94
CA VAL A 416 -5.59 8.72 -24.39
C VAL A 416 -6.69 8.06 -23.55
N TYR A 417 -6.35 7.02 -22.78
CA TYR A 417 -7.30 6.25 -21.99
C TYR A 417 -6.76 5.95 -20.60
N MET A 418 -7.47 6.44 -19.59
CA MET A 418 -7.26 6.07 -18.19
C MET A 418 -8.36 5.10 -17.73
N LYS A 419 -7.95 3.92 -17.27
CA LYS A 419 -8.83 2.92 -16.67
C LYS A 419 -8.20 2.40 -15.38
N THR A 420 -9.01 2.28 -14.33
CA THR A 420 -8.71 1.47 -13.13
C THR A 420 -9.86 0.52 -12.83
N GLU A 421 -9.58 -0.55 -12.11
CA GLU A 421 -10.61 -1.36 -11.46
C GLU A 421 -11.23 -0.62 -10.26
N MET A 422 -12.51 -0.89 -10.03
CA MET A 422 -13.25 -0.43 -8.87
C MET A 422 -14.05 -1.61 -8.32
N SER A 423 -13.62 -2.16 -7.20
CA SER A 423 -14.30 -3.26 -6.52
C SER A 423 -15.69 -2.83 -6.04
N VAL A 424 -16.75 -3.37 -6.65
CA VAL A 424 -18.14 -3.09 -6.27
C VAL A 424 -18.74 -4.32 -5.58
N ARG A 425 -18.81 -4.28 -4.25
CA ARG A 425 -19.38 -5.34 -3.41
C ARG A 425 -20.26 -4.74 -2.31
N TYR A 426 -21.35 -5.42 -1.98
CA TYR A 426 -22.23 -5.08 -0.86
C TYR A 426 -22.54 -6.36 -0.08
N PRO A 427 -21.61 -6.83 0.76
CA PRO A 427 -21.86 -8.01 1.57
C PRO A 427 -23.06 -7.75 2.48
N ARG A 428 -23.91 -8.78 2.65
CA ARG A 428 -25.06 -8.69 3.56
C ARG A 428 -24.55 -8.41 4.98
N ASP A 429 -25.21 -7.50 5.69
CA ASP A 429 -24.93 -7.13 7.09
C ASP A 429 -23.54 -6.52 7.35
N ALA A 430 -22.80 -6.14 6.30
CA ALA A 430 -21.50 -5.48 6.44
C ALA A 430 -21.65 -4.05 6.99
N ALA A 431 -20.81 -3.68 7.96
CA ALA A 431 -20.68 -2.29 8.38
C ALA A 431 -20.15 -1.44 7.22
N ARG A 432 -20.48 -0.15 7.18
CA ARG A 432 -20.00 0.77 6.12
C ARG A 432 -18.48 0.74 5.97
N ALA A 433 -17.74 0.69 7.09
CA ALA A 433 -16.28 0.61 7.07
C ALA A 433 -15.73 -0.65 6.37
N ASP A 434 -16.51 -1.74 6.27
CA ASP A 434 -16.11 -3.01 5.64
C ASP A 434 -16.47 -3.09 4.15
N ILE A 435 -17.00 -2.01 3.56
CA ILE A 435 -17.35 -1.92 2.15
C ILE A 435 -16.22 -1.19 1.40
N MET A 436 -15.64 -1.82 0.38
CA MET A 436 -14.52 -1.27 -0.41
C MET A 436 -14.82 0.13 -0.96
N GLN A 437 -16.01 0.32 -1.52
CA GLN A 437 -16.45 1.59 -2.11
C GLN A 437 -16.58 2.70 -1.07
N GLN A 438 -16.85 2.35 0.19
CA GLN A 438 -16.89 3.31 1.30
C GLN A 438 -15.49 3.61 1.82
N ALA A 439 -14.59 2.61 1.89
CA ALA A 439 -13.19 2.81 2.26
C ALA A 439 -12.44 3.71 1.27
N HIS A 440 -12.75 3.59 -0.03
CA HIS A 440 -12.07 4.34 -1.11
C HIS A 440 -12.87 5.57 -1.59
N ARG A 441 -13.97 5.96 -0.93
CA ARG A 441 -14.93 6.97 -1.44
C ARG A 441 -14.27 8.30 -1.82
N LEU A 442 -13.39 8.83 -0.97
CA LEU A 442 -12.66 10.07 -1.26
C LEU A 442 -11.69 9.89 -2.43
N ALA A 443 -10.88 8.83 -2.40
CA ALA A 443 -9.88 8.58 -3.42
C ALA A 443 -10.51 8.33 -4.81
N ASN A 444 -11.63 7.61 -4.87
CA ASN A 444 -12.41 7.41 -6.10
C ASN A 444 -12.95 8.74 -6.65
N TYR A 445 -13.49 9.59 -5.79
CA TYR A 445 -13.97 10.92 -6.18
C TYR A 445 -12.84 11.77 -6.76
N LEU A 446 -11.72 11.88 -6.05
CA LEU A 446 -10.55 12.64 -6.48
C LEU A 446 -9.99 12.12 -7.81
N TYR A 447 -9.85 10.80 -7.95
CA TYR A 447 -9.43 10.19 -9.21
C TYR A 447 -10.34 10.60 -10.37
N ALA A 448 -11.67 10.52 -10.20
CA ALA A 448 -12.62 10.93 -11.22
C ALA A 448 -12.53 12.43 -11.57
N GLN A 449 -12.31 13.31 -10.58
CA GLN A 449 -12.13 14.75 -10.85
C GLN A 449 -10.83 15.02 -11.61
N LEU A 450 -9.73 14.37 -11.21
CA LEU A 450 -8.41 14.54 -11.81
C LEU A 450 -8.36 13.99 -13.24
N LEU A 451 -9.09 12.93 -13.56
CA LEU A 451 -9.22 12.45 -14.95
C LEU A 451 -9.92 13.46 -15.88
N TRP A 452 -10.78 14.34 -15.35
CA TRP A 452 -11.31 15.46 -16.14
C TRP A 452 -10.27 16.58 -16.27
N ASN A 453 -9.72 17.02 -15.13
CA ASN A 453 -8.75 18.11 -15.04
C ASN A 453 -7.57 17.71 -14.13
N PRO A 454 -6.43 17.28 -14.71
CA PRO A 454 -5.26 16.88 -13.93
C PRO A 454 -4.64 18.04 -13.13
N ASP A 455 -4.89 19.29 -13.54
CA ASP A 455 -4.39 20.50 -12.86
C ASP A 455 -5.39 21.05 -11.84
N ALA A 456 -6.43 20.30 -11.47
CA ALA A 456 -7.35 20.70 -10.41
C ALA A 456 -6.60 20.97 -9.10
N ASP A 457 -7.05 22.00 -8.37
CA ASP A 457 -6.55 22.29 -7.02
C ASP A 457 -6.95 21.16 -6.07
N LEU A 458 -6.01 20.26 -5.78
CA LEU A 458 -6.27 19.07 -4.99
C LEU A 458 -6.60 19.39 -3.54
N ASP A 459 -5.91 20.38 -2.96
CA ASP A 459 -6.23 20.89 -1.62
C ASP A 459 -7.61 21.55 -1.60
N GLY A 460 -7.98 22.25 -2.66
CA GLY A 460 -9.32 22.79 -2.87
C GLY A 460 -10.40 21.69 -2.94
N LEU A 461 -10.16 20.61 -3.68
CA LEU A 461 -11.07 19.46 -3.76
C LEU A 461 -11.22 18.75 -2.40
N LEU A 462 -10.13 18.60 -1.64
CA LEU A 462 -10.15 18.04 -0.30
C LEU A 462 -10.93 18.93 0.68
N ALA A 463 -10.71 20.25 0.62
CA ALA A 463 -11.45 21.20 1.45
C ALA A 463 -12.94 21.19 1.13
N ASP A 464 -13.31 21.16 -0.15
CA ASP A 464 -14.70 21.07 -0.61
C ASP A 464 -15.37 19.77 -0.15
N TRP A 465 -14.69 18.62 -0.28
CA TRP A 465 -15.15 17.35 0.28
C TRP A 465 -15.42 17.48 1.78
N CYS A 466 -14.44 17.97 2.54
CA CYS A 466 -14.54 18.04 3.99
C CYS A 466 -15.69 18.95 4.43
N GLN A 467 -15.88 20.08 3.74
CA GLN A 467 -16.95 21.04 4.02
C GLN A 467 -18.33 20.41 3.90
N HIS A 468 -18.56 19.58 2.88
CA HIS A 468 -19.84 18.94 2.63
C HIS A 468 -20.03 17.68 3.48
N ALA A 469 -19.00 16.83 3.59
CA ALA A 469 -19.07 15.56 4.30
C ALA A 469 -19.09 15.71 5.83
N TYR A 470 -18.44 16.75 6.37
CA TYR A 470 -18.25 16.92 7.82
C TYR A 470 -18.78 18.26 8.37
N GLY A 471 -19.22 19.18 7.51
CA GLY A 471 -19.85 20.43 7.94
C GLY A 471 -18.92 21.30 8.80
N PRO A 472 -19.37 21.80 9.97
CA PRO A 472 -18.53 22.58 10.89
C PRO A 472 -17.24 21.90 11.34
N ALA A 473 -17.16 20.56 11.30
CA ALA A 473 -15.97 19.81 11.66
C ALA A 473 -14.91 19.73 10.54
N ALA A 474 -15.20 20.27 9.34
CA ALA A 474 -14.34 20.19 8.17
C ALA A 474 -12.85 20.55 8.41
N PRO A 475 -12.48 21.59 9.19
CA PRO A 475 -11.07 21.90 9.44
C PRO A 475 -10.30 20.75 10.08
N HIS A 476 -10.90 20.04 11.03
CA HIS A 476 -10.26 18.92 11.72
C HIS A 476 -10.04 17.72 10.80
N LEU A 477 -11.02 17.43 9.93
CA LEU A 477 -10.93 16.29 9.01
C LEU A 477 -10.01 16.60 7.82
N LEU A 478 -9.93 17.86 7.40
CA LEU A 478 -8.94 18.31 6.42
C LEU A 478 -7.51 18.13 6.95
N ASP A 479 -7.26 18.54 8.19
CA ASP A 479 -5.95 18.33 8.85
C ASP A 479 -5.63 16.84 9.00
N TYR A 480 -6.62 16.01 9.32
CA TYR A 480 -6.46 14.55 9.41
C TYR A 480 -6.08 13.94 8.06
N HIS A 481 -6.83 14.28 7.00
CA HIS A 481 -6.53 13.78 5.66
C HIS A 481 -5.12 14.21 5.24
N ARG A 482 -4.77 15.50 5.37
CA ARG A 482 -3.41 15.98 5.07
C ARG A 482 -2.31 15.24 5.82
N ALA A 483 -2.51 14.97 7.11
CA ALA A 483 -1.56 14.19 7.90
C ALA A 483 -1.41 12.76 7.39
N MET A 484 -2.51 12.11 7.01
CA MET A 484 -2.49 10.75 6.45
C MET A 484 -1.79 10.67 5.09
N ALA A 485 -1.99 11.64 4.19
CA ALA A 485 -1.25 11.66 2.92
C ALA A 485 0.21 12.00 3.10
N ALA A 486 0.55 12.97 3.94
CA ALA A 486 1.95 13.28 4.23
C ALA A 486 2.69 12.05 4.78
N ALA A 487 2.01 11.25 5.61
CA ALA A 487 2.56 10.00 6.11
C ALA A 487 2.68 8.91 5.02
N TRP A 488 1.71 8.82 4.11
CA TRP A 488 1.77 7.89 2.98
C TRP A 488 2.92 8.23 2.03
N ASP A 489 3.05 9.49 1.65
CA ASP A 489 4.10 9.97 0.73
C ASP A 489 5.51 9.84 1.33
N ALA A 490 5.62 9.84 2.65
CA ALA A 490 6.88 9.66 3.38
C ALA A 490 7.28 8.18 3.56
N MET A 491 6.42 7.23 3.20
CA MET A 491 6.76 5.81 3.30
C MET A 491 7.91 5.47 2.35
N THR A 492 8.96 4.81 2.87
CA THR A 492 10.11 4.35 2.07
C THR A 492 9.92 2.95 1.49
N ILE A 493 8.77 2.32 1.75
CA ILE A 493 8.44 0.99 1.24
C ILE A 493 7.79 1.08 -0.14
N HIS A 494 7.82 0.00 -0.89
CA HIS A 494 7.12 -0.10 -2.16
C HIS A 494 5.89 -1.00 -2.03
N LEU A 495 4.72 -0.44 -2.32
CA LEU A 495 3.50 -1.22 -2.57
C LEU A 495 3.37 -1.42 -4.07
N THR A 496 3.24 -2.68 -4.48
CA THR A 496 3.31 -3.14 -5.86
C THR A 496 2.38 -4.32 -6.01
N TYR A 497 1.89 -4.59 -7.22
CA TYR A 497 0.87 -5.59 -7.47
C TYR A 497 -0.45 -5.29 -6.73
N PHE A 498 -1.33 -6.28 -6.64
CA PHE A 498 -2.63 -6.16 -5.99
C PHE A 498 -2.82 -7.26 -4.94
N GLY A 499 -3.73 -7.03 -4.00
CA GLY A 499 -4.10 -8.01 -2.99
C GLY A 499 -3.08 -8.20 -1.86
N ALA A 500 -2.21 -7.22 -1.63
CA ALA A 500 -1.26 -7.23 -0.52
C ALA A 500 -2.00 -7.26 0.83
N LYS A 501 -1.30 -7.74 1.86
CA LYS A 501 -1.75 -7.58 3.25
C LYS A 501 -1.31 -6.20 3.77
N PRO A 502 -2.14 -5.54 4.59
CA PRO A 502 -1.87 -4.19 5.05
C PRO A 502 -0.81 -4.09 6.16
N ASP A 503 -0.42 -5.20 6.78
CA ASP A 503 0.47 -5.26 7.95
C ASP A 503 1.80 -4.52 7.76
N GLY A 504 2.52 -4.82 6.67
CA GLY A 504 3.78 -4.13 6.34
C GLY A 504 3.58 -2.65 6.03
N ALA A 505 2.50 -2.30 5.32
CA ALA A 505 2.15 -0.92 5.02
C ALA A 505 1.78 -0.12 6.28
N ALA A 506 1.09 -0.74 7.23
CA ALA A 506 0.66 -0.10 8.47
C ALA A 506 1.86 0.34 9.33
N LYS A 507 2.92 -0.47 9.38
CA LYS A 507 4.18 -0.13 10.08
C LYS A 507 4.89 1.08 9.46
N ALA A 508 4.84 1.20 8.13
CA ALA A 508 5.46 2.31 7.41
C ALA A 508 4.60 3.58 7.46
N LEU A 509 3.27 3.43 7.40
CA LEU A 509 2.32 4.53 7.37
C LEU A 509 2.12 5.19 8.74
N LEU A 510 2.01 4.39 9.80
CA LEU A 510 1.62 4.89 11.13
C LEU A 510 2.80 4.95 12.11
N ASN A 511 2.73 5.93 13.00
CA ASN A 511 3.53 6.02 14.21
C ASN A 511 2.64 6.48 15.38
N ASP A 512 3.14 6.41 16.62
CA ASP A 512 2.36 6.74 17.81
C ASP A 512 1.89 8.21 17.83
N ASP A 513 2.68 9.13 17.26
CA ASP A 513 2.33 10.56 17.19
C ASP A 513 1.18 10.82 16.22
N LEU A 514 1.23 10.23 15.02
CA LEU A 514 0.15 10.32 14.04
C LEU A 514 -1.14 9.70 14.58
N VAL A 515 -1.05 8.55 15.28
CA VAL A 515 -2.21 7.93 15.93
C VAL A 515 -2.82 8.85 16.98
N LYS A 516 -1.99 9.46 17.83
CA LYS A 516 -2.45 10.42 18.83
C LYS A 516 -3.08 11.66 18.18
N GLN A 517 -2.48 12.17 17.10
CA GLN A 517 -2.99 13.31 16.36
C GLN A 517 -4.36 13.01 15.73
N ALA A 518 -4.50 11.90 15.01
CA ALA A 518 -5.75 11.49 14.37
C ALA A 518 -6.89 11.34 15.40
N LYS A 519 -6.63 10.65 16.52
CA LYS A 519 -7.61 10.51 17.61
C LYS A 519 -8.04 11.85 18.19
N LYS A 520 -7.10 12.78 18.37
CA LYS A 520 -7.42 14.12 18.84
C LYS A 520 -8.33 14.85 17.84
N LEU A 521 -8.00 14.80 16.55
CA LEU A 521 -8.78 15.47 15.51
C LEU A 521 -10.21 14.92 15.43
N PHE A 522 -10.41 13.60 15.55
CA PHE A 522 -11.75 13.02 15.61
C PHE A 522 -12.51 13.41 16.88
N ALA A 523 -11.83 13.50 18.03
CA ALA A 523 -12.46 13.95 19.27
C ALA A 523 -12.89 15.42 19.19
N ASP A 524 -12.03 16.30 18.66
CA ASP A 524 -12.34 17.71 18.43
C ASP A 524 -13.50 17.86 17.44
N ALA A 525 -13.51 17.09 16.35
CA ALA A 525 -14.59 17.07 15.36
C ALA A 525 -15.95 16.73 15.99
N ARG A 526 -16.00 15.68 16.82
CA ARG A 526 -17.23 15.31 17.55
C ARG A 526 -17.65 16.39 18.56
N GLN A 527 -16.68 17.04 19.22
CA GLN A 527 -16.96 18.12 20.16
C GLN A 527 -17.57 19.34 19.44
N VAL A 528 -17.06 19.71 18.27
CA VAL A 528 -17.56 20.82 17.46
C VAL A 528 -19.00 20.55 16.99
N LEU A 529 -19.29 19.32 16.57
CA LEU A 529 -20.62 18.95 16.13
C LEU A 529 -21.61 18.86 17.30
N GLY A 530 -21.21 18.26 18.43
CA GLY A 530 -22.11 17.94 19.52
C GLY A 530 -23.23 16.98 19.11
N ASP A 531 -23.95 16.41 20.08
CA ASP A 531 -25.03 15.45 19.81
C ASP A 531 -26.36 16.19 19.55
N GLN A 532 -26.55 16.61 18.30
CA GLN A 532 -27.73 17.34 17.84
C GLN A 532 -28.33 16.67 16.59
N PRO A 533 -29.66 16.50 16.47
CA PRO A 533 -30.29 15.79 15.35
C PRO A 533 -29.88 16.29 13.96
N GLN A 534 -29.71 17.60 13.78
CA GLN A 534 -29.29 18.23 12.52
C GLN A 534 -27.86 17.87 12.11
N ASN A 535 -27.02 17.45 13.06
CA ASN A 535 -25.61 17.09 12.82
C ASN A 535 -25.42 15.57 12.63
N SER A 536 -26.49 14.77 12.71
CA SER A 536 -26.44 13.31 12.66
C SER A 536 -25.72 12.75 11.44
N ARG A 537 -25.93 13.34 10.25
CA ARG A 537 -25.22 12.94 9.02
C ARG A 537 -23.71 13.18 9.15
N TRP A 538 -23.30 14.37 9.60
CA TRP A 538 -21.90 14.73 9.76
C TRP A 538 -21.20 13.87 10.81
N LEU A 539 -21.87 13.63 11.96
CA LEU A 539 -21.36 12.72 12.99
C LEU A 539 -21.14 11.31 12.43
N ALA A 540 -22.10 10.77 11.67
CA ALA A 540 -21.97 9.45 11.06
C ALA A 540 -20.80 9.36 10.07
N GLU A 541 -20.50 10.42 9.31
CA GLU A 541 -19.34 10.46 8.42
C GLU A 541 -18.01 10.59 9.18
N VAL A 542 -17.97 11.36 10.28
CA VAL A 542 -16.80 11.43 11.17
C VAL A 542 -16.54 10.07 11.83
N ASP A 543 -17.59 9.37 12.27
CA ASP A 543 -17.48 8.05 12.87
C ASP A 543 -17.06 6.97 11.86
N LEU A 544 -17.54 7.07 10.62
CA LEU A 544 -17.04 6.21 9.55
C LEU A 544 -15.54 6.45 9.30
N GLU A 545 -15.10 7.71 9.23
CA GLU A 545 -13.70 8.02 9.00
C GLU A 545 -12.81 7.52 10.14
N ALA A 546 -13.24 7.70 11.39
CA ALA A 546 -12.56 7.15 12.55
C ALA A 546 -12.50 5.60 12.50
N ALA A 547 -13.59 4.94 12.11
CA ALA A 547 -13.61 3.47 11.99
C ALA A 547 -12.69 2.95 10.87
N LEU A 548 -12.53 3.70 9.78
CA LEU A 548 -11.57 3.39 8.72
C LEU A 548 -10.13 3.56 9.21
N PHE A 549 -9.84 4.62 9.97
CA PHE A 549 -8.55 4.82 10.62
C PHE A 549 -8.23 3.72 11.65
N ASP A 550 -9.20 3.32 12.46
CA ASP A 550 -9.04 2.30 13.50
C ASP A 550 -8.60 0.95 12.94
N LYS A 551 -8.92 0.65 11.67
CA LYS A 551 -8.38 -0.54 10.97
C LYS A 551 -6.87 -0.44 10.81
N TRP A 552 -6.38 0.69 10.31
CA TRP A 552 -4.94 0.95 10.20
C TRP A 552 -4.28 0.89 11.58
N GLU A 553 -4.86 1.53 12.59
CA GLU A 553 -4.30 1.49 13.95
C GLU A 553 -4.23 0.06 14.47
N LYS A 554 -5.32 -0.71 14.39
CA LYS A 554 -5.35 -2.10 14.91
C LYS A 554 -4.27 -2.95 14.26
N ILE A 555 -4.13 -2.84 12.93
CA ILE A 555 -3.08 -3.55 12.19
C ILE A 555 -1.72 -3.05 12.66
N TYR A 556 -1.47 -1.74 12.70
CA TYR A 556 -0.23 -1.15 13.18
C TYR A 556 0.16 -1.65 14.58
N ARG A 557 -0.78 -1.72 15.53
CA ARG A 557 -0.54 -2.25 16.88
C ARG A 557 -0.11 -3.71 16.83
N ILE A 558 -0.86 -4.55 16.13
CA ILE A 558 -0.54 -5.98 15.97
C ILE A 558 0.83 -6.16 15.31
N SER A 559 1.09 -5.42 14.23
CA SER A 559 2.32 -5.49 13.46
C SER A 559 3.51 -4.99 14.29
N LYS A 560 3.34 -3.93 15.09
CA LYS A 560 4.35 -3.40 16.02
C LYS A 560 4.67 -4.39 17.13
N ASP A 561 3.65 -5.01 17.74
CA ASP A 561 3.82 -5.96 18.84
C ASP A 561 4.50 -7.27 18.38
N ASN A 562 4.25 -7.66 17.13
CA ASN A 562 4.85 -8.85 16.52
C ASN A 562 6.14 -8.54 15.72
N ALA A 563 6.66 -7.31 15.77
CA ALA A 563 7.85 -6.94 15.01
C ALA A 563 9.08 -7.66 15.57
N VAL A 564 9.73 -8.46 14.73
CA VAL A 564 10.98 -9.14 15.05
C VAL A 564 12.12 -8.45 14.30
N THR A 565 13.20 -8.16 15.03
CA THR A 565 14.41 -7.57 14.46
C THR A 565 15.60 -8.46 14.77
N ALA A 566 16.43 -8.75 13.77
CA ALA A 566 17.70 -9.46 13.92
C ALA A 566 18.85 -8.58 13.44
N CYS A 567 19.76 -8.22 14.36
CA CYS A 567 20.97 -7.47 14.03
C CYS A 567 22.04 -8.47 13.59
N LEU A 568 22.45 -8.45 12.32
CA LEU A 568 23.39 -9.41 11.75
C LEU A 568 24.84 -8.95 11.94
N PRO A 569 25.70 -9.74 12.60
CA PRO A 569 27.11 -9.39 12.74
C PRO A 569 27.85 -9.51 11.40
N HIS A 570 28.88 -8.68 11.22
CA HIS A 570 29.81 -8.76 10.10
C HIS A 570 30.93 -9.74 10.44
N LEU A 571 30.96 -10.91 9.80
CA LEU A 571 31.93 -11.98 10.09
C LEU A 571 32.67 -12.39 8.83
N THR A 572 34.00 -12.24 8.83
CA THR A 572 34.83 -12.64 7.69
C THR A 572 34.84 -14.17 7.51
N GLY A 573 34.70 -14.61 6.26
CA GLY A 573 34.74 -16.02 5.86
C GLY A 573 33.38 -16.71 5.81
N ASP A 574 33.42 -18.01 5.50
CA ASP A 574 32.23 -18.86 5.34
C ASP A 574 32.03 -19.78 6.56
N ASN A 575 30.80 -20.29 6.75
CA ASN A 575 30.43 -21.25 7.79
C ASN A 575 30.63 -20.80 9.26
N ARG A 576 30.44 -19.51 9.56
CA ARG A 576 30.60 -18.94 10.93
C ARG A 576 29.33 -19.04 11.80
N PHE A 577 28.39 -19.94 11.48
CA PHE A 577 27.05 -20.00 12.10
C PHE A 577 27.04 -20.37 13.60
N ASP A 578 28.10 -20.97 14.13
CA ASP A 578 28.19 -21.28 15.57
C ASP A 578 28.46 -20.04 16.44
N GLU A 579 28.81 -18.92 15.81
CA GLU A 579 29.08 -17.65 16.47
C GLU A 579 27.87 -16.70 16.45
N THR A 580 26.86 -17.02 15.65
CA THR A 580 25.65 -16.18 15.49
C THR A 580 24.55 -16.55 16.49
N ALA A 581 23.67 -15.60 16.80
CA ALA A 581 22.48 -15.90 17.58
C ALA A 581 21.57 -16.93 16.89
N ARG A 582 21.04 -17.88 17.67
CA ARG A 582 19.90 -18.70 17.27
C ARG A 582 18.65 -17.84 17.19
N LEU A 583 17.93 -17.96 16.08
CA LEU A 583 16.65 -17.30 15.82
C LEU A 583 15.57 -18.39 15.72
N PRO A 584 14.87 -18.72 16.81
CA PRO A 584 13.87 -19.78 16.81
C PRO A 584 12.74 -19.48 15.84
N MET A 585 12.35 -20.48 15.06
CA MET A 585 11.19 -20.40 14.18
C MET A 585 9.93 -20.68 15.00
N ARG A 586 8.83 -20.04 14.62
CA ARG A 586 7.53 -20.12 15.33
C ARG A 586 6.44 -20.54 14.38
N SER A 587 5.33 -21.05 14.92
CA SER A 587 4.11 -21.36 14.17
C SER A 587 2.88 -20.77 14.85
N LYS A 588 1.72 -20.85 14.18
CA LYS A 588 0.47 -20.30 14.72
C LYS A 588 -0.07 -21.13 15.87
N LYS A 589 0.06 -22.47 15.82
CA LYS A 589 -0.48 -23.38 16.84
C LYS A 589 0.54 -23.85 17.87
N GLY A 590 1.84 -23.57 17.65
CA GLY A 590 2.92 -24.08 18.51
C GLY A 590 3.14 -25.59 18.40
N THR A 591 2.56 -26.26 17.41
CA THR A 591 2.67 -27.72 17.19
C THR A 591 3.70 -28.09 16.13
N HIS A 592 4.50 -27.12 15.68
CA HIS A 592 5.52 -27.32 14.67
C HIS A 592 6.70 -28.15 15.20
N LEU A 593 7.41 -28.79 14.28
CA LEU A 593 8.69 -29.40 14.59
C LEU A 593 9.74 -28.32 14.86
N PRO A 594 10.66 -28.50 15.83
CA PRO A 594 11.65 -27.48 16.17
C PRO A 594 12.50 -27.08 14.95
N ALA A 595 12.68 -25.79 14.75
CA ALA A 595 13.57 -25.27 13.72
C ALA A 595 14.21 -23.95 14.14
N VAL A 596 15.44 -23.73 13.70
CA VAL A 596 16.24 -22.56 14.09
C VAL A 596 16.93 -21.97 12.88
N THR A 597 16.77 -20.67 12.69
CA THR A 597 17.50 -19.88 11.70
C THR A 597 18.72 -19.23 12.35
N LYS A 598 19.83 -19.13 11.62
CA LYS A 598 21.06 -18.45 12.01
C LYS A 598 21.56 -17.61 10.84
N MET A 599 21.99 -16.38 11.09
CA MET A 599 22.34 -15.44 10.02
C MET A 599 23.54 -14.57 10.39
N TYR A 600 24.37 -14.30 9.39
CA TYR A 600 25.41 -13.25 9.44
C TYR A 600 25.66 -12.75 8.02
N TRP A 601 26.44 -11.68 7.91
CA TRP A 601 26.86 -11.15 6.62
C TRP A 601 28.37 -10.91 6.59
N ASN A 602 28.92 -10.85 5.38
CA ASN A 602 30.28 -10.41 5.10
C ASN A 602 30.26 -9.48 3.88
N ASP A 603 31.41 -9.04 3.38
CA ASP A 603 31.45 -8.07 2.27
C ASP A 603 30.88 -8.61 0.94
N GLU A 604 30.74 -9.94 0.80
CA GLU A 604 30.34 -10.59 -0.45
C GLU A 604 28.92 -11.15 -0.42
N ALA A 605 28.41 -11.58 0.75
CA ALA A 605 27.19 -12.38 0.83
C ALA A 605 26.43 -12.25 2.15
N LEU A 606 25.12 -12.50 2.04
CA LEU A 606 24.26 -12.87 3.17
C LEU A 606 24.34 -14.39 3.36
N ASN A 607 24.64 -14.82 4.59
CA ASN A 607 24.79 -16.23 4.95
C ASN A 607 23.66 -16.63 5.89
N ILE A 608 22.92 -17.69 5.53
CA ILE A 608 21.76 -18.20 6.26
C ILE A 608 21.95 -19.69 6.51
N GLN A 609 21.71 -20.14 7.73
CA GLN A 609 21.57 -21.55 8.07
C GLN A 609 20.20 -21.80 8.69
N VAL A 610 19.56 -22.90 8.30
CA VAL A 610 18.30 -23.37 8.90
C VAL A 610 18.50 -24.81 9.36
N ASP A 611 18.38 -25.02 10.67
CA ASP A 611 18.41 -26.34 11.29
C ASP A 611 16.96 -26.83 11.47
N CYS A 612 16.56 -27.84 10.70
CA CYS A 612 15.23 -28.44 10.70
C CYS A 612 15.24 -29.72 11.54
N LEU A 613 14.85 -29.64 12.81
CA LEU A 613 14.99 -30.71 13.82
C LEU A 613 13.66 -31.43 14.12
N GLY A 614 13.69 -32.43 15.00
CA GLY A 614 12.52 -33.19 15.49
C GLY A 614 11.88 -34.12 14.46
N LEU A 615 12.61 -34.57 13.44
CA LEU A 615 12.08 -35.47 12.41
C LEU A 615 12.25 -36.94 12.83
N PRO A 616 11.17 -37.70 13.07
CA PRO A 616 11.27 -39.07 13.57
C PRO A 616 11.99 -40.02 12.62
N ASP A 617 11.74 -39.88 11.31
CA ASP A 617 12.31 -40.73 10.25
C ASP A 617 13.28 -39.94 9.36
N TRP A 618 14.14 -39.08 9.95
CA TRP A 618 15.04 -38.20 9.19
C TRP A 618 15.98 -38.94 8.22
N THR A 619 16.32 -40.21 8.49
CA THR A 619 17.11 -41.06 7.59
C THR A 619 16.37 -41.52 6.33
N ALA A 620 15.04 -41.36 6.28
CA ALA A 620 14.19 -41.74 5.15
C ALA A 620 13.86 -40.54 4.23
N LEU A 621 14.43 -39.36 4.50
CA LEU A 621 14.26 -38.21 3.63
C LEU A 621 14.87 -38.48 2.24
N PRO A 622 14.21 -38.04 1.16
CA PRO A 622 14.76 -38.22 -0.18
C PRO A 622 16.11 -37.50 -0.32
N THR A 623 17.11 -38.20 -0.85
CA THR A 623 18.44 -37.64 -1.14
C THR A 623 18.71 -37.45 -2.63
N ASP A 624 17.84 -37.99 -3.50
CA ASP A 624 18.07 -38.03 -4.95
C ASP A 624 16.94 -37.34 -5.72
N PHE A 625 17.13 -36.06 -6.05
CA PHE A 625 16.39 -35.32 -7.07
C PHE A 625 17.35 -34.30 -7.72
N ASN A 626 17.48 -34.32 -9.06
CA ASN A 626 18.51 -33.56 -9.79
C ASN A 626 17.91 -32.47 -10.71
N ASP A 627 16.75 -31.92 -10.36
CA ASP A 627 16.04 -30.93 -11.19
C ASP A 627 15.99 -29.55 -10.52
N HIS A 628 16.23 -28.48 -11.28
CA HIS A 628 16.04 -27.07 -10.88
C HIS A 628 14.59 -26.63 -11.22
N ASP A 629 13.96 -25.78 -10.41
CA ASP A 629 12.66 -25.14 -10.68
C ASP A 629 11.44 -26.04 -10.95
N ARG A 630 11.46 -27.31 -10.51
CA ARG A 630 10.27 -28.18 -10.59
C ARG A 630 9.40 -28.07 -9.34
N GLY A 631 8.09 -27.90 -9.54
CA GLY A 631 7.08 -27.71 -8.47
C GLY A 631 6.78 -28.91 -7.56
N ASN A 632 7.69 -29.88 -7.39
CA ASN A 632 7.50 -31.02 -6.48
C ASN A 632 8.40 -30.86 -5.24
N TRP A 633 7.92 -30.08 -4.28
CA TRP A 633 8.65 -29.65 -3.07
C TRP A 633 8.90 -30.74 -2.02
N GLY A 634 8.22 -31.88 -2.13
CA GLY A 634 8.25 -32.92 -1.10
C GLY A 634 7.57 -32.48 0.21
N PRO A 635 7.56 -33.33 1.25
CA PRO A 635 6.93 -33.03 2.53
C PRO A 635 7.75 -32.10 3.45
N GLU A 636 9.02 -31.87 3.13
CA GLU A 636 9.96 -31.02 3.87
C GLU A 636 10.66 -30.06 2.90
N SER A 637 10.59 -28.77 3.17
CA SER A 637 11.37 -27.75 2.45
C SER A 637 11.63 -26.53 3.33
N VAL A 638 12.64 -25.75 2.96
CA VAL A 638 12.88 -24.40 3.47
C VAL A 638 12.66 -23.41 2.34
N GLU A 639 11.92 -22.34 2.62
CA GLU A 639 11.72 -21.21 1.71
C GLU A 639 12.17 -19.92 2.37
N VAL A 640 12.85 -19.06 1.62
CA VAL A 640 13.35 -17.75 2.04
C VAL A 640 12.77 -16.69 1.11
N PHE A 641 12.05 -15.74 1.69
CA PHE A 641 11.58 -14.53 1.03
C PHE A 641 12.41 -13.36 1.53
N LEU A 642 13.03 -12.59 0.64
CA LEU A 642 13.95 -11.52 0.96
C LEU A 642 13.62 -10.28 0.11
N THR A 643 13.66 -9.10 0.71
CA THR A 643 13.62 -7.83 -0.04
C THR A 643 14.50 -6.79 0.62
N ASP A 644 15.20 -6.02 -0.20
CA ASP A 644 15.90 -4.79 0.17
C ASP A 644 15.01 -3.55 0.02
N HIS A 645 13.71 -3.76 -0.18
CA HIS A 645 12.69 -2.79 -0.55
C HIS A 645 12.77 -2.27 -1.98
N GLN A 646 13.86 -2.47 -2.70
CA GLN A 646 14.02 -2.05 -4.10
C GLN A 646 13.51 -3.11 -5.09
N VAL A 647 13.63 -4.40 -4.71
CA VAL A 647 13.11 -5.51 -5.51
C VAL A 647 11.66 -5.83 -5.18
N SER A 648 10.84 -5.95 -6.23
CA SER A 648 9.41 -6.25 -6.17
C SER A 648 9.06 -7.56 -6.89
N PRO A 649 8.19 -8.40 -6.28
CA PRO A 649 7.68 -8.24 -4.92
C PRO A 649 8.73 -8.65 -3.86
N PHE A 650 9.66 -9.56 -4.19
CA PHE A 650 10.75 -10.06 -3.34
C PHE A 650 11.60 -11.07 -4.13
N TRP A 651 12.81 -11.37 -3.66
CA TRP A 651 13.51 -12.60 -4.02
C TRP A 651 12.93 -13.76 -3.22
N GLN A 652 12.65 -14.88 -3.89
CA GLN A 652 12.28 -16.15 -3.28
C GLN A 652 13.36 -17.16 -3.60
N ILE A 653 13.85 -17.86 -2.57
CA ILE A 653 14.80 -18.97 -2.70
C ILE A 653 14.27 -20.13 -1.87
N ALA A 654 14.15 -21.32 -2.46
CA ALA A 654 13.70 -22.52 -1.76
C ALA A 654 14.67 -23.67 -1.93
N ALA A 655 14.78 -24.52 -0.91
CA ALA A 655 15.54 -25.75 -0.97
C ALA A 655 14.82 -26.89 -0.22
N ASN A 656 14.93 -28.12 -0.70
CA ASN A 656 14.47 -29.31 0.01
C ASN A 656 15.67 -30.19 0.43
N PRO A 657 15.49 -31.20 1.32
CA PRO A 657 16.58 -32.07 1.77
C PRO A 657 17.38 -32.73 0.64
N ALA A 658 16.75 -32.98 -0.51
CA ALA A 658 17.38 -33.59 -1.68
C ALA A 658 18.28 -32.63 -2.48
N GLY A 659 18.35 -31.36 -2.10
CA GLY A 659 19.16 -30.35 -2.78
C GLY A 659 18.50 -29.71 -3.99
N VAL A 660 17.20 -29.93 -4.22
CA VAL A 660 16.44 -29.20 -5.24
C VAL A 660 16.34 -27.73 -4.83
N ILE A 661 16.72 -26.84 -5.74
CA ILE A 661 16.64 -25.38 -5.57
C ILE A 661 15.55 -24.80 -6.46
N TYR A 662 14.91 -23.75 -5.95
CA TYR A 662 14.12 -22.82 -6.74
C TYR A 662 14.46 -21.40 -6.38
N ASP A 663 14.42 -20.57 -7.41
CA ASP A 663 14.61 -19.15 -7.30
C ASP A 663 13.62 -18.40 -8.20
N ALA A 664 13.11 -17.30 -7.67
CA ALA A 664 12.23 -16.42 -8.41
C ALA A 664 12.29 -14.99 -7.87
N ILE A 665 11.93 -14.04 -8.72
CA ILE A 665 11.51 -12.71 -8.27
C ILE A 665 9.98 -12.69 -8.32
N GLY A 666 9.34 -12.80 -7.15
CA GLY A 666 7.90 -13.05 -7.06
C GLY A 666 7.51 -14.35 -7.75
N ALA A 667 6.81 -14.24 -8.89
CA ALA A 667 6.42 -15.38 -9.71
C ALA A 667 7.32 -15.58 -10.96
N ASP A 668 8.32 -14.72 -11.15
CA ASP A 668 9.24 -14.79 -12.29
C ASP A 668 10.39 -15.76 -12.00
N THR A 669 10.28 -16.98 -12.54
CA THR A 669 11.29 -18.04 -12.44
C THR A 669 12.41 -17.92 -13.48
N SER A 670 12.48 -16.82 -14.24
CA SER A 670 13.60 -16.60 -15.18
C SER A 670 14.85 -16.06 -14.48
N TRP A 671 14.70 -15.50 -13.27
CA TRP A 671 15.82 -15.08 -12.44
C TRP A 671 16.53 -16.31 -11.88
N ASN A 672 17.71 -16.63 -12.43
CA ASN A 672 18.55 -17.77 -12.06
C ASN A 672 19.90 -17.29 -11.47
N PRO A 673 19.94 -16.88 -10.19
CA PRO A 673 21.14 -16.38 -9.54
C PRO A 673 22.20 -17.48 -9.34
N THR A 674 23.47 -17.09 -9.28
CA THR A 674 24.50 -17.96 -8.73
C THR A 674 24.42 -17.93 -7.20
N LEU A 675 24.09 -19.06 -6.57
CA LEU A 675 24.03 -19.22 -5.11
C LEU A 675 24.74 -20.51 -4.67
N ASP A 676 25.22 -20.57 -3.42
CA ASP A 676 25.75 -21.80 -2.80
C ASP A 676 24.74 -22.27 -1.74
N ALA A 677 23.92 -23.25 -2.12
CA ALA A 677 22.99 -23.94 -1.23
C ALA A 677 23.47 -25.36 -0.98
N ARG A 678 23.63 -25.72 0.31
CA ARG A 678 24.05 -27.06 0.73
C ARG A 678 23.07 -27.63 1.73
N THR A 679 22.64 -28.86 1.47
CA THR A 679 21.78 -29.62 2.36
C THR A 679 22.56 -30.75 3.00
N GLU A 680 22.31 -30.98 4.28
CA GLU A 680 22.99 -32.00 5.09
C GLU A 680 21.98 -32.70 5.99
N LEU A 681 21.97 -34.03 6.00
CA LEU A 681 21.25 -34.79 7.03
C LEU A 681 22.02 -34.70 8.34
N ILE A 682 21.32 -34.32 9.42
CA ILE A 682 21.89 -34.20 10.76
C ILE A 682 21.11 -35.10 11.72
N PRO A 683 21.67 -35.48 12.88
CA PRO A 683 20.90 -36.21 13.88
C PRO A 683 19.60 -35.47 14.19
N ASP A 684 18.48 -36.19 14.17
CA ASP A 684 17.13 -35.65 14.43
C ASP A 684 16.59 -34.69 13.33
N GLY A 685 17.20 -34.64 12.14
CA GLY A 685 16.63 -33.88 11.02
C GLY A 685 17.57 -33.58 9.84
N TRP A 686 17.49 -32.35 9.33
CA TRP A 686 18.31 -31.87 8.22
C TRP A 686 18.66 -30.40 8.37
N ARG A 687 19.67 -29.94 7.64
CA ARG A 687 20.19 -28.59 7.67
C ARG A 687 20.29 -28.04 6.26
N LEU A 688 19.89 -26.78 6.08
CA LEU A 688 20.21 -25.96 4.91
C LEU A 688 21.27 -24.94 5.30
N LYS A 689 22.32 -24.80 4.50
CA LYS A 689 23.24 -23.66 4.50
C LYS A 689 23.14 -22.96 3.15
N LEU A 690 22.82 -21.68 3.17
CA LEU A 690 22.62 -20.85 2.00
C LEU A 690 23.57 -19.65 2.08
N LYS A 691 24.43 -19.49 1.08
CA LYS A 691 25.24 -18.30 0.84
C LYS A 691 24.68 -17.61 -0.40
N ILE A 692 24.17 -16.40 -0.20
CA ILE A 692 23.55 -15.57 -1.23
C ILE A 692 24.50 -14.41 -1.55
N PRO A 693 25.23 -14.46 -2.68
CA PRO A 693 26.10 -13.36 -3.08
C PRO A 693 25.28 -12.08 -3.34
N PHE A 694 25.75 -10.94 -2.84
CA PHE A 694 25.10 -9.65 -3.09
C PHE A 694 25.10 -9.26 -4.56
N THR A 695 26.12 -9.70 -5.31
CA THR A 695 26.18 -9.56 -6.77
C THR A 695 25.03 -10.29 -7.46
N SER A 696 24.57 -11.42 -6.92
CA SER A 696 23.45 -12.20 -7.48
C SER A 696 22.10 -11.53 -7.20
N LEU A 697 22.01 -10.77 -6.12
CA LEU A 697 20.85 -9.95 -5.80
C LEU A 697 20.83 -8.63 -6.58
N GLY A 698 21.98 -8.18 -7.08
CA GLY A 698 22.13 -6.82 -7.64
C GLY A 698 22.05 -5.72 -6.58
N SER A 699 22.14 -6.08 -5.29
CA SER A 699 22.02 -5.18 -4.15
C SER A 699 23.04 -5.56 -3.08
N THR A 700 23.83 -4.58 -2.62
CA THR A 700 24.89 -4.77 -1.62
C THR A 700 24.63 -3.85 -0.43
N PRO A 701 24.37 -4.39 0.77
CA PRO A 701 24.05 -3.60 1.95
C PRO A 701 25.31 -2.92 2.51
N LYS A 702 25.08 -1.79 3.18
CA LYS A 702 26.05 -1.06 4.00
C LYS A 702 25.71 -1.26 5.49
N PRO A 703 26.68 -1.00 6.39
CA PRO A 703 26.37 -1.00 7.81
C PRO A 703 25.22 -0.04 8.17
N GLY A 704 24.21 -0.55 8.86
CA GLY A 704 22.99 0.16 9.23
C GLY A 704 21.81 -0.07 8.27
N ASP A 705 22.05 -0.62 7.08
CA ASP A 705 20.98 -0.92 6.14
C ASP A 705 20.01 -1.95 6.73
N GLN A 706 18.74 -1.84 6.36
CA GLN A 706 17.65 -2.70 6.85
C GLN A 706 16.95 -3.38 5.70
N TRP A 707 16.87 -4.70 5.73
CA TRP A 707 16.10 -5.50 4.78
C TRP A 707 15.00 -6.28 5.51
N GLN A 708 14.05 -6.81 4.76
CA GLN A 708 13.00 -7.69 5.29
C GLN A 708 13.25 -9.14 4.85
N ILE A 709 13.06 -10.08 5.78
CA ILE A 709 13.19 -11.50 5.51
C ILE A 709 12.06 -12.31 6.15
N VAL A 710 11.61 -13.34 5.43
CA VAL A 710 10.81 -14.44 5.99
C VAL A 710 11.53 -15.74 5.64
N VAL A 711 11.81 -16.56 6.65
CA VAL A 711 12.32 -17.92 6.46
C VAL A 711 11.23 -18.89 6.90
N ILE A 712 10.87 -19.87 6.08
CA ILE A 712 9.79 -20.82 6.34
C ILE A 712 10.36 -22.23 6.25
N ARG A 713 9.98 -23.08 7.19
CA ARG A 713 10.10 -24.53 7.07
C ARG A 713 8.71 -25.09 6.81
N ASN A 714 8.50 -25.65 5.63
CA ASN A 714 7.31 -26.42 5.31
C ASN A 714 7.49 -27.84 5.84
N SER A 715 6.68 -28.21 6.84
CA SER A 715 6.73 -29.51 7.50
C SER A 715 5.34 -29.91 8.01
N LYS A 716 5.17 -31.18 8.40
CA LYS A 716 3.97 -31.65 9.13
C LYS A 716 4.27 -31.83 10.63
N PRO A 717 3.30 -31.61 11.53
CA PRO A 717 1.89 -31.29 11.27
C PRO A 717 1.63 -29.82 10.92
N GLU A 718 2.63 -28.95 11.04
CA GLU A 718 2.50 -27.51 10.79
C GLU A 718 3.83 -26.93 10.28
N ALA A 719 3.75 -25.91 9.42
CA ALA A 719 4.90 -25.10 9.04
C ALA A 719 5.36 -24.20 10.19
N SER A 720 6.65 -23.88 10.22
CA SER A 720 7.22 -22.87 11.11
C SER A 720 7.94 -21.81 10.30
N GLY A 721 8.19 -20.64 10.88
CA GLY A 721 8.89 -19.57 10.20
C GLY A 721 9.59 -18.61 11.14
N PHE A 722 10.56 -17.86 10.62
CA PHE A 722 11.15 -16.70 11.25
C PHE A 722 10.70 -15.45 10.47
N PRO A 723 9.90 -14.55 11.08
CA PRO A 723 9.43 -14.59 12.46
C PRO A 723 8.26 -15.58 12.69
N VAL A 724 7.47 -15.82 11.64
CA VAL A 724 6.36 -16.79 11.54
C VAL A 724 6.22 -17.17 10.05
N PRO A 725 5.51 -18.26 9.67
CA PRO A 725 5.40 -18.67 8.26
C PRO A 725 4.51 -17.72 7.45
N LEU A 726 5.11 -16.69 6.84
CA LEU A 726 4.45 -15.63 6.05
C LEU A 726 4.75 -15.77 4.56
N TYR A 727 3.94 -16.54 3.86
CA TYR A 727 4.10 -16.76 2.41
C TYR A 727 3.80 -15.48 1.62
N HIS A 728 4.74 -15.07 0.75
CA HIS A 728 4.61 -13.93 -0.16
C HIS A 728 4.35 -12.57 0.51
N ASP A 729 4.51 -12.47 1.83
CA ASP A 729 4.21 -11.29 2.64
C ASP A 729 5.48 -10.84 3.37
N VAL A 730 6.49 -10.52 2.57
CA VAL A 730 7.81 -10.13 3.08
C VAL A 730 7.77 -8.82 3.86
N ALA A 731 6.83 -7.92 3.56
CA ALA A 731 6.69 -6.63 4.25
C ALA A 731 6.30 -6.79 5.73
N SER A 732 5.73 -7.94 6.08
CA SER A 732 5.40 -8.34 7.45
C SER A 732 6.50 -9.18 8.11
N GLY A 733 7.61 -9.40 7.41
CA GLY A 733 8.73 -10.22 7.83
C GLY A 733 9.53 -9.62 8.99
N ALA A 734 10.62 -10.32 9.32
CA ALA A 734 11.59 -9.84 10.28
C ALA A 734 12.47 -8.79 9.61
N THR A 735 12.75 -7.71 10.33
CA THR A 735 13.75 -6.73 9.91
C THR A 735 15.14 -7.27 10.23
N ILE A 736 15.99 -7.44 9.21
CA ILE A 736 17.42 -7.68 9.42
C ILE A 736 18.19 -6.36 9.31
N ILE A 737 19.09 -6.12 10.25
CA ILE A 737 19.96 -4.94 10.26
C ILE A 737 21.38 -5.40 9.98
N PHE A 738 22.02 -4.89 8.94
CA PHE A 738 23.42 -5.22 8.61
C PHE A 738 24.36 -4.44 9.54
N SER A 739 24.87 -5.07 10.59
CA SER A 739 25.71 -4.38 11.58
C SER A 739 27.17 -4.33 11.15
N ALA A 740 27.86 -3.22 11.46
CA ALA A 740 29.34 -3.15 11.41
C ALA A 740 30.02 -3.98 12.53
N ASN A 741 29.24 -4.53 13.47
CA ASN A 741 29.81 -5.27 14.59
C ASN A 741 30.47 -6.58 14.14
N THR A 742 31.77 -6.68 14.40
CA THR A 742 32.59 -7.87 14.14
C THR A 742 32.73 -8.78 15.36
N ASP A 743 32.19 -8.40 16.52
CA ASP A 743 32.21 -9.21 17.74
C ASP A 743 30.89 -10.01 17.89
N PRO A 744 30.92 -11.33 17.63
CA PRO A 744 29.73 -12.18 17.75
C PRO A 744 29.21 -12.33 19.20
N ASN A 745 29.96 -11.86 20.21
CA ASN A 745 29.54 -11.97 21.60
C ASN A 745 28.61 -10.85 22.07
N ARG A 746 28.29 -9.86 21.23
CA ARG A 746 27.24 -8.86 21.54
C ARG A 746 25.84 -9.47 21.43
N ARG A 747 25.56 -10.47 22.26
CA ARG A 747 24.27 -11.20 22.34
C ARG A 747 23.62 -10.94 23.68
N LEU A 748 22.47 -10.25 23.63
CA LEU A 748 21.77 -9.69 24.77
C LEU A 748 20.37 -10.28 24.90
N ALA A 749 20.11 -10.96 26.02
CA ALA A 749 18.75 -11.20 26.48
C ALA A 749 18.31 -10.05 27.40
N TRP A 750 17.23 -9.35 27.05
CA TRP A 750 16.64 -8.31 27.89
C TRP A 750 15.29 -8.78 28.44
N ILE A 751 15.15 -8.81 29.75
CA ILE A 751 13.90 -9.16 30.43
C ILE A 751 13.35 -7.90 31.10
N SER A 752 12.35 -7.30 30.47
CA SER A 752 11.64 -6.13 31.00
C SER A 752 10.62 -6.52 32.06
N ARG A 753 10.25 -5.56 32.90
CA ARG A 753 9.11 -5.70 33.83
C ARG A 753 7.76 -5.74 33.10
N GLY A 754 6.81 -6.51 33.65
CA GLY A 754 5.51 -6.77 33.01
C GLY A 754 4.42 -5.70 33.17
N ASP A 755 4.63 -4.66 33.97
CA ASP A 755 3.59 -3.66 34.31
C ASP A 755 3.75 -2.32 33.58
N LEU A 756 4.61 -2.23 32.57
CA LEU A 756 4.76 -1.03 31.73
C LEU A 756 4.01 -1.19 30.41
N GLU A 757 3.21 -0.18 30.04
CA GLU A 757 2.62 -0.08 28.69
C GLU A 757 3.69 0.00 27.60
N ASN A 758 4.83 0.64 27.89
CA ASN A 758 5.99 0.67 26.99
C ASN A 758 7.27 0.25 27.75
N PRO A 759 7.77 -0.98 27.54
CA PRO A 759 9.02 -1.46 28.12
C PRO A 759 10.22 -0.56 27.80
N ARG A 760 11.15 -0.40 28.75
CA ARG A 760 12.36 0.42 28.56
C ARG A 760 13.22 -0.04 27.39
N PHE A 761 13.27 -1.34 27.14
CA PHE A 761 13.95 -1.93 25.99
C PHE A 761 13.55 -1.23 24.68
N ASN A 762 12.26 -0.92 24.48
CA ASN A 762 11.78 -0.28 23.26
C ASN A 762 12.39 1.11 23.02
N ASN A 763 12.75 1.83 24.09
CA ASN A 763 13.39 3.15 24.00
C ASN A 763 14.91 3.06 23.76
N LEU A 764 15.53 1.90 24.05
CA LEU A 764 16.98 1.70 23.99
C LEU A 764 17.40 0.77 22.85
N LYS A 765 16.47 0.05 22.23
CA LYS A 765 16.78 -0.97 21.22
C LYS A 765 17.49 -0.39 19.99
N SER A 766 17.18 0.86 19.59
CA SER A 766 17.89 1.53 18.50
C SER A 766 19.37 1.68 18.83
N ASP A 767 19.70 2.27 19.99
CA ASP A 767 21.08 2.42 20.45
C ASP A 767 21.81 1.08 20.57
N LEU A 768 21.10 0.03 20.99
CA LEU A 768 21.63 -1.33 21.07
C LEU A 768 21.92 -1.90 19.67
N TYR A 769 21.00 -1.77 18.71
CA TYR A 769 21.19 -2.22 17.34
C TYR A 769 22.28 -1.43 16.60
N ASP A 770 22.39 -0.13 16.85
CA ASP A 770 23.45 0.72 16.31
C ASP A 770 24.82 0.32 16.85
N ALA A 771 24.87 -0.08 18.12
CA ALA A 771 26.06 -0.71 18.72
C ALA A 771 26.22 -2.20 18.31
N GLY A 772 25.37 -2.73 17.44
CA GLY A 772 25.47 -4.07 16.88
C GLY A 772 25.14 -5.21 17.83
N TRP A 773 24.31 -4.95 18.83
CA TRP A 773 23.78 -5.98 19.71
C TRP A 773 22.71 -6.82 19.01
N GLN A 774 22.89 -8.13 19.08
CA GLN A 774 21.87 -9.12 18.80
C GLN A 774 20.99 -9.26 20.04
N CYS A 775 19.78 -8.70 20.01
CA CYS A 775 18.88 -8.67 21.17
C CYS A 775 17.72 -9.65 21.04
N VAL A 776 17.46 -10.40 22.12
CA VAL A 776 16.18 -11.08 22.37
C VAL A 776 15.48 -10.41 23.56
N HIS A 777 14.18 -10.20 23.46
CA HIS A 777 13.40 -9.42 24.44
C HIS A 777 12.23 -10.24 24.97
N ALA A 778 12.06 -10.21 26.30
CA ALA A 778 10.92 -10.79 26.99
C ALA A 778 10.33 -9.78 27.98
N ILE A 779 9.02 -9.92 28.24
CA ILE A 779 8.29 -9.06 29.18
C ILE A 779 7.75 -9.94 30.31
N GLY A 780 8.08 -9.57 31.55
CA GLY A 780 7.59 -10.24 32.74
C GLY A 780 8.19 -11.62 33.00
N ALA A 781 7.76 -12.26 34.09
CA ALA A 781 8.19 -13.60 34.46
C ALA A 781 7.69 -14.67 33.48
N ASP A 782 6.48 -14.52 32.93
CA ASP A 782 5.92 -15.48 31.98
C ASP A 782 6.65 -15.46 30.63
N GLY A 783 6.90 -14.26 30.08
CA GLY A 783 7.70 -14.14 28.85
C GLY A 783 9.14 -14.63 29.02
N ALA A 784 9.72 -14.49 30.22
CA ALA A 784 11.05 -15.01 30.52
C ALA A 784 11.12 -16.54 30.46
N ARG A 785 10.04 -17.26 30.78
CA ARG A 785 10.02 -18.74 30.71
C ARG A 785 10.12 -19.26 29.28
N GLU A 786 9.67 -18.48 28.30
CA GLU A 786 9.71 -18.84 26.88
C GLU A 786 11.02 -18.42 26.19
N LEU A 787 11.93 -17.78 26.92
CA LEU A 787 13.17 -17.24 26.37
C LEU A 787 14.27 -18.32 26.30
N ASP A 788 14.90 -18.48 25.12
CA ASP A 788 16.09 -19.31 25.00
C ASP A 788 17.35 -18.52 25.38
N LEU A 789 17.90 -18.83 26.56
CA LEU A 789 19.11 -18.19 27.08
C LEU A 789 20.41 -18.89 26.69
N THR A 790 20.35 -20.02 25.96
CA THR A 790 21.50 -20.89 25.66
C THR A 790 22.68 -20.14 25.03
N ASP A 791 22.37 -19.19 24.15
CA ASP A 791 23.36 -18.43 23.38
C ASP A 791 23.61 -17.01 23.91
N SER A 792 22.96 -16.63 25.02
CA SER A 792 23.09 -15.29 25.59
C SER A 792 24.48 -15.10 26.19
N LYS A 793 25.15 -14.00 25.84
CA LYS A 793 26.41 -13.60 26.49
C LYS A 793 26.17 -12.60 27.60
N LEU A 794 25.13 -11.78 27.47
CA LEU A 794 24.65 -10.91 28.53
C LEU A 794 23.14 -11.09 28.71
N ILE A 795 22.71 -11.17 29.97
CA ILE A 795 21.31 -11.30 30.36
C ILE A 795 21.00 -10.12 31.28
N PHE A 796 20.20 -9.18 30.80
CA PHE A 796 19.80 -8.00 31.54
C PHE A 796 18.40 -8.17 32.11
N ILE A 797 18.28 -8.13 33.44
CA ILE A 797 17.04 -8.43 34.15
C ILE A 797 16.58 -7.20 34.92
N GLU A 798 15.45 -6.63 34.51
CA GLU A 798 14.75 -5.62 35.30
C GLU A 798 13.99 -6.32 36.43
N THR A 799 14.56 -6.38 37.64
CA THR A 799 13.99 -7.17 38.75
C THR A 799 12.76 -6.54 39.41
N TYR A 800 12.50 -5.25 39.20
CA TYR A 800 11.37 -4.59 39.85
C TYR A 800 10.03 -5.20 39.39
N LYS A 801 9.32 -5.83 40.34
CA LYS A 801 8.08 -6.60 40.14
C LYS A 801 8.19 -7.83 39.23
N ASN A 802 9.40 -8.26 38.87
CA ASN A 802 9.64 -9.52 38.19
C ASN A 802 10.08 -10.58 39.20
N ASP A 803 9.11 -11.30 39.79
CA ASP A 803 9.39 -12.43 40.68
C ASP A 803 9.47 -13.72 39.85
N PHE A 804 10.68 -14.21 39.59
CA PHE A 804 10.90 -15.41 38.79
C PHE A 804 10.83 -16.68 39.65
N SER A 805 10.35 -17.77 39.05
CA SER A 805 10.21 -19.04 39.74
C SER A 805 11.57 -19.75 39.91
N ALA A 806 11.66 -20.69 40.86
CA ALA A 806 12.90 -21.43 41.10
C ALA A 806 13.32 -22.25 39.87
N GLU A 807 12.35 -22.72 39.09
CA GLU A 807 12.54 -23.47 37.85
C GLU A 807 13.26 -22.60 36.80
N PHE A 808 12.85 -21.34 36.59
CA PHE A 808 13.55 -20.44 35.66
C PHE A 808 15.03 -20.26 36.01
N TYR A 809 15.32 -20.09 37.31
CA TYR A 809 16.71 -20.01 37.77
C TYR A 809 17.47 -21.31 37.50
N ALA A 810 16.91 -22.46 37.89
CA ALA A 810 17.57 -23.75 37.82
C ALA A 810 17.75 -24.26 36.39
N GLU A 811 16.77 -24.04 35.52
CA GLU A 811 16.70 -24.64 34.19
C GLU A 811 17.24 -23.72 33.08
N GLN A 812 17.22 -22.39 33.27
CA GLN A 812 17.63 -21.44 32.22
C GLN A 812 18.75 -20.51 32.67
N LEU A 813 18.52 -19.70 33.70
CA LEU A 813 19.42 -18.60 34.06
C LEU A 813 20.77 -19.10 34.61
N ILE A 814 20.76 -19.99 35.61
CA ILE A 814 21.98 -20.52 36.22
C ILE A 814 22.81 -21.33 35.21
N PRO A 815 22.22 -22.23 34.41
CA PRO A 815 22.95 -22.90 33.33
C PRO A 815 23.62 -21.93 32.35
N ALA A 816 22.90 -20.89 31.88
CA ALA A 816 23.47 -19.90 30.98
C ALA A 816 24.65 -19.14 31.61
N ILE A 817 24.53 -18.75 32.89
CA ILE A 817 25.64 -18.11 33.62
C ILE A 817 26.83 -19.08 33.74
N ARG A 818 26.60 -20.34 34.11
CA ARG A 818 27.69 -21.32 34.26
C ARG A 818 28.46 -21.55 32.95
N GLU A 819 27.78 -21.46 31.81
CA GLU A 819 28.41 -21.59 30.49
C GLU A 819 29.00 -20.29 29.92
N GLY A 820 28.92 -19.17 30.65
CA GLY A 820 29.66 -17.96 30.31
C GLY A 820 28.85 -16.67 30.25
N ALA A 821 27.53 -16.71 30.48
CA ALA A 821 26.71 -15.51 30.43
C ALA A 821 26.96 -14.57 31.62
N VAL A 822 26.87 -13.26 31.37
CA VAL A 822 26.85 -12.23 32.41
C VAL A 822 25.41 -11.85 32.72
N ALA A 823 24.92 -12.18 33.92
CA ALA A 823 23.58 -11.80 34.36
C ALA A 823 23.62 -10.51 35.17
N ILE A 824 22.93 -9.47 34.71
CA ILE A 824 22.83 -8.17 35.38
C ILE A 824 21.43 -7.99 35.95
N PHE A 825 21.33 -7.95 37.27
CA PHE A 825 20.09 -7.61 37.99
C PHE A 825 20.05 -6.10 38.21
N SER A 826 19.20 -5.39 37.45
CA SER A 826 19.17 -3.92 37.35
C SER A 826 18.23 -3.24 38.35
N SER A 827 17.90 -3.89 39.46
CA SER A 827 17.21 -3.29 40.60
C SER A 827 17.37 -4.18 41.85
N TYR A 828 16.96 -3.64 42.98
CA TYR A 828 17.19 -4.24 44.30
C TYR A 828 16.06 -5.17 44.76
N PHE A 829 14.99 -5.29 43.96
CA PHE A 829 13.86 -6.16 44.30
C PHE A 829 14.27 -7.62 44.17
N TRP A 830 13.77 -8.44 45.09
CA TRP A 830 13.98 -9.89 45.13
C TRP A 830 15.43 -10.37 45.28
N ILE A 831 16.40 -9.47 45.46
CA ILE A 831 17.80 -9.86 45.69
C ILE A 831 17.97 -10.71 46.95
N ASN A 832 17.07 -10.55 47.93
CA ASN A 832 17.01 -11.36 49.14
C ASN A 832 16.64 -12.83 48.89
N LYS A 833 16.13 -13.17 47.69
CA LYS A 833 15.84 -14.55 47.27
C LYS A 833 17.02 -15.20 46.53
N LEU A 834 18.04 -14.45 46.11
CA LEU A 834 19.18 -15.02 45.39
C LEU A 834 19.90 -16.15 46.16
N PRO A 835 20.11 -16.08 47.49
CA PRO A 835 20.69 -17.20 48.23
C PRO A 835 19.92 -18.51 48.09
N LEU A 836 18.59 -18.42 48.04
CA LEU A 836 17.70 -19.56 47.88
C LEU A 836 17.79 -20.10 46.44
N HIS A 837 17.73 -19.23 45.44
CA HIS A 837 17.76 -19.65 44.03
C HIS A 837 19.11 -20.22 43.58
N PHE A 838 20.22 -19.63 44.04
CA PHE A 838 21.57 -20.12 43.76
C PHE A 838 22.00 -21.26 44.70
N ASN A 839 21.20 -21.56 45.74
CA ASN A 839 21.53 -22.49 46.81
C ASN A 839 22.91 -22.23 47.42
N ASP A 840 23.21 -20.95 47.67
CA ASP A 840 24.50 -20.48 48.17
C ASP A 840 24.28 -19.25 49.08
N PRO A 841 24.45 -19.40 50.42
CA PRO A 841 24.24 -18.32 51.38
C PRO A 841 25.07 -17.06 51.12
N SER A 842 26.23 -17.19 50.46
CA SER A 842 27.10 -16.04 50.20
C SER A 842 26.56 -15.10 49.10
N PHE A 843 25.46 -15.47 48.42
CA PHE A 843 24.70 -14.57 47.56
C PHE A 843 23.84 -13.56 48.34
N GLU A 844 23.84 -13.61 49.67
CA GLU A 844 22.99 -12.71 50.47
C GLU A 844 23.53 -11.27 50.42
N VAL A 845 22.72 -10.38 49.83
CA VAL A 845 23.01 -8.96 49.69
C VAL A 845 21.82 -8.15 50.18
N LYS A 846 22.08 -7.17 51.04
CA LYS A 846 21.06 -6.23 51.53
C LYS A 846 21.08 -4.97 50.69
N PHE A 847 19.90 -4.40 50.48
CA PHE A 847 19.74 -3.07 49.90
C PHE A 847 19.39 -2.08 50.99
N VAL A 848 20.03 -0.91 50.96
CA VAL A 848 19.74 0.20 51.86
C VAL A 848 19.53 1.46 51.02
N GLU A 849 18.35 2.08 51.17
CA GLU A 849 18.05 3.38 50.57
C GLU A 849 18.71 4.51 51.39
N ASP A 850 20.04 4.59 51.30
CA ASP A 850 20.90 5.50 52.08
C ASP A 850 22.06 6.02 51.22
N ALA A 851 21.76 6.81 50.20
CA ALA A 851 22.75 7.51 49.36
C ALA A 851 22.80 9.02 49.65
N LEU A 852 23.93 9.68 49.36
CA LEU A 852 23.98 11.15 49.34
C LEU A 852 22.97 11.72 48.33
N LYS A 853 22.37 12.88 48.66
CA LYS A 853 21.47 13.62 47.76
C LYS A 853 22.03 13.90 46.35
N ILE A 854 23.36 13.89 46.20
CA ILE A 854 24.05 14.18 44.93
C ILE A 854 24.05 12.95 44.00
N MET A 855 23.88 11.72 44.51
CA MET A 855 23.80 10.46 43.75
C MET A 855 24.86 10.36 42.63
N LYS A 856 26.13 10.38 43.02
CA LYS A 856 27.28 10.39 42.11
C LYS A 856 28.23 9.24 42.42
N THR A 857 28.73 8.59 41.37
CA THR A 857 29.81 7.60 41.46
C THR A 857 31.06 8.24 42.07
N THR A 858 31.60 7.63 43.13
CA THR A 858 32.77 8.10 43.88
C THR A 858 34.01 7.28 43.58
N SER A 859 33.83 6.00 43.27
CA SER A 859 34.89 5.12 42.77
C SER A 859 34.38 4.18 41.69
N VAL A 860 35.31 3.83 40.81
CA VAL A 860 35.19 2.78 39.81
C VAL A 860 36.36 1.83 40.06
N THR A 861 36.13 0.52 39.93
CA THR A 861 37.17 -0.49 40.04
C THR A 861 38.38 -0.19 39.16
N LYS A 862 39.57 -0.67 39.52
CA LYS A 862 40.81 -0.51 38.72
C LYS A 862 41.03 -1.69 37.77
N SER A 863 39.97 -2.18 37.15
CA SER A 863 39.99 -3.32 36.23
C SER A 863 39.60 -2.91 34.80
N SER A 864 39.60 -3.86 33.86
CA SER A 864 39.15 -3.62 32.48
C SER A 864 37.72 -3.07 32.42
N PHE A 865 36.87 -3.41 33.40
CA PHE A 865 35.51 -2.87 33.52
C PHE A 865 35.47 -1.34 33.46
N ALA A 866 36.47 -0.64 34.00
CA ALA A 866 36.46 0.81 34.10
C ALA A 866 36.69 1.54 32.77
N THR A 867 37.42 0.91 31.84
CA THR A 867 38.01 1.61 30.70
C THR A 867 37.87 0.90 29.36
N VAL A 868 37.52 -0.39 29.35
CA VAL A 868 37.44 -1.20 28.13
C VAL A 868 36.03 -1.78 27.96
N PRO A 869 35.37 -1.60 26.81
CA PRO A 869 35.78 -0.70 25.71
C PRO A 869 35.47 0.78 25.99
N ASN A 870 34.60 1.08 26.96
CA ASN A 870 34.18 2.44 27.26
C ASN A 870 34.76 2.96 28.59
N ASP A 871 35.02 4.26 28.65
CA ASP A 871 35.39 4.95 29.90
C ASP A 871 34.14 5.16 30.78
N VAL A 872 33.99 4.33 31.82
CA VAL A 872 32.80 4.30 32.69
C VAL A 872 32.57 5.65 33.38
N TRP A 873 33.63 6.40 33.70
CA TRP A 873 33.52 7.73 34.29
C TRP A 873 32.84 8.75 33.37
N LYS A 874 32.98 8.57 32.05
CA LYS A 874 32.36 9.45 31.05
C LYS A 874 30.95 9.02 30.69
N THR A 875 30.63 7.73 30.81
CA THR A 875 29.32 7.20 30.43
C THR A 875 28.30 7.31 31.56
N LEU A 876 28.67 7.01 32.82
CA LEU A 876 27.75 7.08 33.96
C LEU A 876 27.67 8.50 34.54
N LYS A 877 26.54 9.18 34.29
CA LYS A 877 26.29 10.53 34.81
C LYS A 877 25.67 10.58 36.20
N THR A 878 25.02 9.49 36.65
CA THR A 878 24.28 9.46 37.93
C THR A 878 24.33 8.06 38.52
N ALA A 879 24.51 7.96 39.84
CA ALA A 879 24.40 6.73 40.61
C ALA A 879 22.92 6.48 41.04
N PRO A 880 22.53 5.24 41.35
CA PRO A 880 21.19 4.94 41.85
C PRO A 880 20.99 5.42 43.30
N SER A 881 19.75 5.43 43.79
CA SER A 881 19.37 6.03 45.09
C SER A 881 19.78 5.25 46.33
N GLY A 882 20.34 4.05 46.20
CA GLY A 882 20.78 3.27 47.35
C GLY A 882 22.03 2.43 47.11
N ILE A 883 22.43 1.75 48.17
CA ILE A 883 23.70 1.03 48.29
C ILE A 883 23.45 -0.46 48.57
N LEU A 884 24.47 -1.26 48.30
CA LEU A 884 24.48 -2.70 48.49
C LEU A 884 25.37 -3.06 49.69
N GLU A 885 24.90 -3.98 50.53
CA GLU A 885 25.66 -4.51 51.66
C GLU A 885 25.68 -6.05 51.58
N PRO A 886 26.71 -6.64 50.93
CA PRO A 886 26.90 -8.08 50.93
C PRO A 886 27.15 -8.61 52.34
N VAL A 887 26.51 -9.71 52.71
CA VAL A 887 26.75 -10.37 54.02
C VAL A 887 28.12 -11.03 54.06
N VAL A 888 28.62 -11.48 52.91
CA VAL A 888 29.96 -12.05 52.72
C VAL A 888 30.71 -11.19 51.69
N PRO A 889 31.29 -10.03 52.07
CA PRO A 889 31.90 -9.07 51.14
C PRO A 889 33.01 -9.66 50.26
N GLU A 890 33.80 -10.58 50.77
CA GLU A 890 34.90 -11.24 50.07
C GLU A 890 34.44 -12.12 48.89
N ALA A 891 33.15 -12.49 48.84
CA ALA A 891 32.58 -13.23 47.72
C ALA A 891 32.18 -12.31 46.54
N TRP A 892 32.31 -10.99 46.69
CA TRP A 892 31.87 -9.99 45.72
C TRP A 892 32.99 -8.99 45.39
N GLU A 893 33.18 -8.74 44.09
CA GLU A 893 34.01 -7.66 43.58
C GLU A 893 33.21 -6.36 43.51
N VAL A 894 33.72 -5.28 44.10
CA VAL A 894 33.10 -3.96 44.00
C VAL A 894 33.47 -3.32 42.66
N LEU A 895 32.48 -3.07 41.81
CA LEU A 895 32.69 -2.41 40.52
C LEU A 895 32.54 -0.89 40.63
N LEU A 896 31.50 -0.43 41.32
CA LEU A 896 31.17 1.00 41.46
C LEU A 896 30.68 1.30 42.87
N SER A 897 31.10 2.44 43.40
CA SER A 897 30.67 2.93 44.72
C SER A 897 30.16 4.35 44.66
N GLN A 898 29.39 4.71 45.69
CA GLN A 898 28.95 6.07 45.98
C GLN A 898 29.06 6.33 47.48
N TYR A 899 28.88 7.57 47.90
CA TYR A 899 28.80 7.91 49.33
C TYR A 899 27.37 7.69 49.87
N ASP A 900 27.27 7.13 51.07
CA ASP A 900 26.04 7.10 51.87
C ASP A 900 25.73 8.48 52.51
N SER A 901 24.60 8.63 53.21
CA SER A 901 24.25 9.89 53.88
C SER A 901 25.29 10.37 54.90
N LYS A 902 26.14 9.48 55.39
CA LYS A 902 27.22 9.72 56.36
C LYS A 902 28.57 9.96 55.69
N ARG A 903 28.63 10.04 54.35
CA ARG A 903 29.86 10.18 53.55
C ARG A 903 30.83 9.00 53.66
N VAL A 904 30.33 7.81 53.96
CA VAL A 904 31.09 6.57 53.86
C VAL A 904 30.90 6.01 52.46
N GLU A 905 32.01 5.60 51.83
CA GLU A 905 31.95 5.00 50.50
C GLU A 905 31.38 3.58 50.59
N LYS A 906 30.34 3.32 49.79
CA LYS A 906 29.54 2.10 49.80
C LYS A 906 29.25 1.65 48.36
N PRO A 907 29.27 0.35 48.08
CA PRO A 907 29.08 -0.14 46.71
C PRO A 907 27.62 0.01 46.27
N TYR A 908 27.40 0.25 44.98
CA TYR A 908 26.07 0.15 44.37
C TYR A 908 26.07 -0.74 43.11
N MET A 909 27.24 -1.18 42.67
CA MET A 909 27.41 -2.21 41.65
C MET A 909 28.48 -3.18 42.12
N ILE A 910 28.09 -4.44 42.27
CA ILE A 910 28.96 -5.53 42.70
C ILE A 910 28.85 -6.68 41.70
N ALA A 911 29.92 -7.43 41.54
CA ALA A 911 30.00 -8.56 40.64
C ALA A 911 30.57 -9.81 41.32
N ARG A 912 30.14 -10.97 40.87
CA ARG A 912 30.56 -12.25 41.41
C ARG A 912 30.70 -13.30 40.30
N PRO A 913 31.87 -13.94 40.14
CA PRO A 913 32.02 -15.07 39.23
C PRO A 913 31.10 -16.24 39.62
N HIS A 914 30.51 -16.90 38.62
CA HIS A 914 29.78 -18.15 38.81
C HIS A 914 29.96 -19.07 37.59
N GLY A 915 30.69 -20.17 37.73
CA GLY A 915 31.14 -20.97 36.61
C GLY A 915 32.04 -20.17 35.65
N LYS A 916 31.77 -20.22 34.34
CA LYS A 916 32.45 -19.41 33.31
C LYS A 916 31.86 -18.01 33.14
N GLY A 917 30.71 -17.71 33.76
CA GLY A 917 30.03 -16.42 33.68
C GLY A 917 30.09 -15.64 34.99
N MET A 918 29.19 -14.67 35.14
CA MET A 918 29.22 -13.73 36.26
C MET A 918 27.83 -13.17 36.57
N VAL A 919 27.58 -12.91 37.84
CA VAL A 919 26.39 -12.21 38.33
C VAL A 919 26.78 -10.79 38.73
N ILE A 920 26.07 -9.78 38.21
CA ILE A 920 26.19 -8.38 38.60
C ILE A 920 24.88 -7.95 39.25
N ILE A 921 24.96 -7.31 40.43
CA ILE A 921 23.82 -6.67 41.08
C ILE A 921 24.05 -5.17 41.07
N THR A 922 23.05 -4.43 40.58
CA THR A 922 23.10 -2.97 40.57
C THR A 922 21.72 -2.33 40.62
N GLY A 923 21.68 -1.02 40.82
CA GLY A 923 20.46 -0.23 40.69
C GLY A 923 20.15 0.12 39.24
N ASP A 924 19.13 0.95 39.05
CA ASP A 924 18.73 1.41 37.73
C ASP A 924 19.85 2.19 37.02
N LEU A 925 20.30 1.69 35.87
CA LEU A 925 21.35 2.30 35.04
C LEU A 925 20.83 3.46 34.15
N ARG A 926 19.55 3.82 34.26
CA ARG A 926 18.90 4.98 33.60
C ARG A 926 19.20 5.08 32.09
N GLY A 927 19.23 3.94 31.42
CA GLY A 927 19.42 3.85 29.96
C GLY A 927 20.86 3.87 29.47
N ASN A 928 21.87 3.80 30.35
CA ASN A 928 23.26 3.68 29.89
C ASN A 928 23.59 2.23 29.47
N THR A 929 23.46 1.94 28.18
CA THR A 929 23.72 0.62 27.58
C THR A 929 25.21 0.35 27.30
N LYS A 930 26.06 1.39 27.26
CA LYS A 930 27.50 1.23 26.98
C LYS A 930 28.23 0.38 28.02
N ILE A 931 27.75 0.39 29.26
CA ILE A 931 28.34 -0.40 30.34
C ILE A 931 28.13 -1.91 30.18
N LEU A 932 27.20 -2.33 29.32
CA LEU A 932 26.96 -3.74 29.01
C LEU A 932 28.18 -4.35 28.29
N GLU A 933 28.84 -3.58 27.42
CA GLU A 933 30.07 -4.02 26.74
C GLU A 933 31.21 -4.18 27.74
N ASN A 934 31.33 -3.24 28.68
CA ASN A 934 32.33 -3.32 29.76
C ASN A 934 32.09 -4.54 30.66
N ALA A 935 30.83 -4.89 30.93
CA ALA A 935 30.48 -6.07 31.72
C ALA A 935 30.87 -7.37 31.01
N LEU A 936 30.66 -7.47 29.69
CA LEU A 936 31.10 -8.60 28.87
C LEU A 936 32.63 -8.73 28.89
N GLU A 937 33.35 -7.63 28.62
CA GLU A 937 34.81 -7.65 28.60
C GLU A 937 35.39 -8.00 29.98
N TYR A 938 34.78 -7.48 31.04
CA TYR A 938 35.22 -7.78 32.39
C TYR A 938 35.04 -9.25 32.79
N ASN A 939 34.02 -9.94 32.25
CA ASN A 939 33.85 -11.37 32.49
C ASN A 939 35.04 -12.22 32.02
N ASN A 940 35.77 -11.75 31.00
CA ASN A 940 36.99 -12.41 30.51
C ASN A 940 38.20 -12.14 31.41
N ALA A 941 38.20 -11.00 32.12
CA ALA A 941 39.33 -10.54 32.94
C ALA A 941 39.17 -10.81 34.45
N ILE A 942 37.95 -11.08 34.92
CA ILE A 942 37.67 -11.30 36.35
C ILE A 942 38.39 -12.54 36.86
N LYS A 943 38.97 -12.44 38.06
CA LYS A 943 39.60 -13.57 38.73
C LYS A 943 38.53 -14.57 39.17
N ARG A 944 38.70 -15.84 38.81
CA ARG A 944 37.81 -16.94 39.21
C ARG A 944 38.51 -17.76 40.30
N PRO A 945 37.81 -18.16 41.37
CA PRO A 945 38.34 -19.15 42.30
C PRO A 945 38.70 -20.42 41.52
N GLU A 946 39.89 -20.99 41.80
CA GLU A 946 40.33 -22.28 41.21
C GLU A 946 39.43 -23.45 41.64
#